data_AF-A0A8H2ZWP3-F1
#
_entry.id   AF-A0A8H2ZWP3-F1
#
_cell.length_a   1.000
_cell.length_b   1.000
_cell.length_c   1.000
_cell.angle_alpha   90.00
_cell.angle_beta   90.00
_cell.angle_gamma   90.00
#
_symmetry.space_group_name_H-M   'P 1'
#
loop_
_entity.id
_entity.type
_entity.pdbx_description
1 polymer ?
#
loop_
_entity_poly.entity_id
_entity_poly.type
_entity_poly.pdbx_seq_one_letter_code
_entity_poly.pdbx_strand_id
1 'polypeptide(L)'
;MTTQFVLKSDQMAASLNVQGALNHNFSFDLKSDKYSCSRVWDPVNARFEPCFIPFIAGIPAVISALIILGFLAQLLPIRRLSPSWLQPFIEEPEEKSGEFEEGRRRHMFTTMTMCLLGVSIIGALLQLSSIFYPDFHQNQNFHLMMIFPTISWAVACLLIAILQPVKTPKSLLALYISIFVSQYFVLLDRFSTLQLKDGPLVLSWVASIAATIIILQMPMRDPSFGNDGISPVFSPPTDSLRSPEDNLTLWQFMSVSWMSPLMSMGRAKQLNEDNVWSLSYQFQHRILHEKFRDTRGSVLKRLIDVTGIDLIILCSLGIYKSFADIAAPLLLQKILASLENPLAAKQATLTYSLIALVIRLVSAQCDVFSTWYGRRSYERSRGALITMLFEKSLSRKTISASTKPKEDEHTNGETNRVNGTNGIHSADSTKVPPVPWWKRGLNMVTKPFLSCCGLRTKEAKKPKEPASMGKILNLMRGDAYEVAQRFWDFADFITQPLGLILSIIAVWKLLGWPCFIGVIAVFIGQAFSFFVLKALMYYERQRRTASDTKLHKISQLVESIRHLRWYGWQDIWLARIMEARQNELWLRVITKAWGTLLSFVYMFSSGMFPVVAFWAYCVWAGQPLRVDVAFPALQLFQMLEMGLQTVPGLVTTLLNARIAMGRIEDFMKEPDKPEVEANQRSDDGLEMNDASFAWPGATDPVLKNMTVSFPSGLSLIYGEVASGKTALLQALLGELDHLSGGYKPVNEVVGYCAQTPWLQSMSIRDNILFSAPYQESRYKQVLDACALIPDMVTFKNGDLSLIGENGIGLSGGQRARVALARAIYSNAKILFLDDPLSALDHHTAESVVKKCLTGSLAEERTIILVTHRTELCQGIAQQIIRMTDGTAEVFDPESIPSELLHTINSSNPAVGEQKEDEDQAAAAMPEKFMEDEHREHGGIKASVYWEYIKSGKLRYWALIMVVITFLRFVDIAETWFLKSWGEAYEGPRKPSRDPFSRLPSPETNIQPWLLGFFLFAVAESVAWALFQASAQLMVYTAGKTIFERVMTRVVHSTFRFYDVTPAGRLMNRMTSDISVIDGNLSSHFTSFAFLIILWFTSILVIGSLTPTF
;
A
#
# COMPACT_ATOMS: atom_id res chain seq x y z
N MET A 1 18.34 -55.78 -20.57
CA MET A 1 19.54 -55.98 -21.41
C MET A 1 20.63 -55.08 -20.82
N THR A 2 21.38 -55.56 -19.80
CA THR A 2 22.71 -56.21 -19.90
C THR A 2 23.71 -55.29 -20.59
N THR A 3 24.73 -54.70 -19.95
CA THR A 3 25.87 -55.22 -19.14
C THR A 3 26.54 -54.00 -18.44
N GLN A 4 26.97 -53.92 -17.18
CA GLN A 4 27.90 -54.65 -16.29
C GLN A 4 29.41 -54.60 -16.66
N PHE A 5 30.21 -54.09 -15.69
CA PHE A 5 31.67 -54.26 -15.44
C PHE A 5 32.68 -53.44 -16.29
N VAL A 6 33.87 -52.98 -15.84
CA VAL A 6 34.77 -53.38 -14.72
C VAL A 6 35.75 -52.23 -14.35
N LEU A 7 36.32 -52.30 -13.14
CA LEU A 7 37.40 -51.50 -12.52
C LEU A 7 38.82 -51.72 -13.10
N LYS A 8 39.78 -50.89 -12.65
CA LYS A 8 41.26 -51.07 -12.58
C LYS A 8 42.11 -50.80 -13.84
N SER A 9 43.03 -49.84 -13.72
CA SER A 9 44.48 -50.13 -13.76
C SER A 9 45.32 -48.91 -13.34
N ASP A 10 46.14 -49.12 -12.31
CA ASP A 10 47.35 -48.37 -12.01
C ASP A 10 48.53 -48.95 -12.82
N GLN A 11 49.59 -48.14 -12.95
CA GLN A 11 51.00 -48.47 -13.19
C GLN A 11 51.60 -48.52 -14.61
N MET A 12 52.78 -47.85 -14.66
CA MET A 12 53.97 -48.05 -15.51
C MET A 12 53.99 -47.49 -16.94
N ALA A 13 54.79 -46.42 -17.13
CA ALA A 13 55.82 -46.39 -18.16
C ALA A 13 56.93 -45.39 -17.78
N ALA A 14 58.12 -45.93 -17.53
CA ALA A 14 59.39 -45.21 -17.46
C ALA A 14 60.14 -45.39 -18.79
N SER A 15 61.12 -44.50 -19.01
CA SER A 15 62.23 -44.55 -19.98
C SER A 15 62.00 -44.01 -21.40
N LEU A 16 62.68 -42.91 -21.71
CA LEU A 16 63.68 -42.83 -22.79
C LEU A 16 64.46 -41.51 -22.69
N ASN A 17 65.77 -41.64 -22.55
CA ASN A 17 66.75 -40.57 -22.45
C ASN A 17 67.70 -40.75 -23.63
N VAL A 18 67.76 -39.79 -24.57
CA VAL A 18 68.80 -39.73 -25.62
C VAL A 18 69.18 -38.26 -25.86
N GLN A 19 70.49 -38.02 -25.80
CA GLN A 19 71.20 -36.76 -25.99
C GLN A 19 71.14 -36.24 -27.44
N GLY A 20 71.24 -34.91 -27.63
CA GLY A 20 71.56 -34.34 -28.95
C GLY A 20 71.40 -32.82 -29.05
N ALA A 21 72.53 -32.13 -29.10
CA ALA A 21 72.79 -30.70 -29.18
C ALA A 21 71.95 -29.81 -30.13
N LEU A 22 71.75 -28.56 -29.65
CA LEU A 22 71.79 -27.26 -30.36
C LEU A 22 71.01 -27.11 -31.69
N ASN A 23 69.86 -26.41 -31.63
CA ASN A 23 69.70 -25.12 -32.32
C ASN A 23 68.39 -24.41 -31.94
N HIS A 24 68.51 -23.09 -31.79
CA HIS A 24 67.52 -22.13 -31.33
C HIS A 24 66.09 -22.33 -31.85
N ASN A 25 65.12 -22.38 -30.93
CA ASN A 25 63.76 -21.87 -31.17
C ASN A 25 63.10 -21.48 -29.83
N PHE A 26 62.59 -20.25 -29.79
CA PHE A 26 61.74 -19.72 -28.71
C PHE A 26 60.46 -20.57 -28.61
N SER A 27 60.33 -21.39 -27.56
CA SER A 27 59.05 -21.95 -27.13
C SER A 27 58.80 -21.58 -25.67
N PHE A 28 57.75 -20.79 -25.42
CA PHE A 28 57.21 -20.54 -24.09
C PHE A 28 56.67 -21.86 -23.54
N ASP A 29 57.41 -22.46 -22.61
CA ASP A 29 57.03 -23.69 -21.93
C ASP A 29 55.97 -23.37 -20.86
N LEU A 30 54.69 -23.58 -21.20
CA LEU A 30 53.53 -23.47 -20.30
C LEU A 30 53.39 -24.73 -19.43
N LYS A 31 54.40 -25.04 -18.62
CA LYS A 31 54.31 -26.02 -17.53
C LYS A 31 54.80 -25.42 -16.22
N SER A 32 53.89 -24.74 -15.53
CA SER A 32 54.02 -24.47 -14.09
C SER A 32 52.73 -24.84 -13.37
N ASP A 33 52.69 -26.06 -12.83
CA ASP A 33 51.68 -26.55 -11.87
C ASP A 33 51.77 -25.85 -10.49
N LYS A 34 52.19 -24.58 -10.43
CA LYS A 34 52.34 -23.79 -9.19
C LYS A 34 51.35 -22.63 -9.04
N TYR A 35 50.45 -22.41 -10.00
CA TYR A 35 49.57 -21.23 -10.00
C TYR A 35 48.07 -21.51 -10.13
N SER A 36 47.62 -22.74 -9.86
CA SER A 36 46.20 -23.04 -9.72
C SER A 36 45.83 -23.01 -8.23
N CYS A 37 45.21 -21.92 -7.77
CA CYS A 37 44.63 -21.80 -6.44
C CYS A 37 43.38 -22.70 -6.40
N SER A 38 43.54 -23.96 -5.99
CA SER A 38 42.50 -24.98 -6.12
C SER A 38 41.27 -24.71 -5.22
N ARG A 39 41.42 -23.92 -4.16
CA ARG A 39 40.34 -23.46 -3.28
C ARG A 39 40.52 -21.99 -2.91
N VAL A 40 39.44 -21.22 -3.00
CA VAL A 40 39.45 -19.78 -2.71
C VAL A 40 39.42 -19.49 -1.20
N TRP A 41 38.67 -20.29 -0.46
CA TRP A 41 38.42 -20.13 0.97
C TRP A 41 38.74 -21.43 1.69
N ASP A 42 39.51 -21.34 2.78
CA ASP A 42 39.72 -22.47 3.69
C ASP A 42 38.58 -22.51 4.72
N PRO A 43 37.64 -23.48 4.59
CA PRO A 43 36.49 -23.55 5.48
C PRO A 43 36.86 -23.94 6.92
N VAL A 44 38.03 -24.56 7.15
CA VAL A 44 38.45 -25.07 8.46
C VAL A 44 39.03 -23.95 9.32
N ASN A 45 39.90 -23.13 8.75
CA ASN A 45 40.54 -22.01 9.46
C ASN A 45 39.79 -20.68 9.30
N ALA A 46 38.73 -20.64 8.49
CA ALA A 46 37.93 -19.45 8.18
C ALA A 46 38.78 -18.28 7.65
N ARG A 47 39.68 -18.59 6.71
CA ARG A 47 40.58 -17.62 6.08
C ARG A 47 40.62 -17.86 4.58
N PHE A 48 40.91 -16.82 3.81
CA PHE A 48 41.23 -16.98 2.40
C PHE A 48 42.57 -17.71 2.26
N GLU A 49 42.70 -18.56 1.23
CA GLU A 49 44.01 -19.16 0.96
C GLU A 49 45.01 -18.06 0.62
N PRO A 50 46.29 -18.17 1.05
CA PRO A 50 47.30 -17.15 0.80
C PRO A 50 47.48 -16.79 -0.70
N CYS A 51 47.17 -17.73 -1.61
CA CYS A 51 47.17 -17.49 -3.06
C CYS A 51 46.03 -16.58 -3.55
N PHE A 52 44.94 -16.46 -2.80
CA PHE A 52 43.75 -15.67 -3.19
C PHE A 52 43.74 -14.24 -2.62
N ILE A 53 44.47 -13.98 -1.53
CA ILE A 53 44.57 -12.66 -0.90
C ILE A 53 44.99 -11.52 -1.88
N PRO A 54 45.92 -11.73 -2.84
CA PRO A 54 46.25 -10.69 -3.83
C PRO A 54 45.05 -10.24 -4.69
N PHE A 55 44.11 -11.15 -4.98
CA PHE A 55 42.90 -10.81 -5.74
C PHE A 55 41.95 -9.93 -4.92
N ILE A 56 41.83 -10.19 -3.61
CA ILE A 56 41.06 -9.34 -2.68
C ILE A 56 41.69 -7.96 -2.53
N ALA A 57 43.02 -7.91 -2.47
CA ALA A 57 43.78 -6.66 -2.50
C ALA A 57 43.56 -5.85 -3.80
N GLY A 58 43.23 -6.53 -4.90
CA GLY A 58 42.93 -5.92 -6.19
C GLY A 58 41.51 -5.33 -6.35
N ILE A 59 40.55 -5.72 -5.50
CA ILE A 59 39.13 -5.26 -5.61
C ILE A 59 39.01 -3.72 -5.63
N PRO A 60 39.67 -2.96 -4.72
CA PRO A 60 39.60 -1.50 -4.75
C PRO A 60 40.15 -0.89 -6.04
N ALA A 61 41.16 -1.52 -6.66
CA ALA A 61 41.74 -1.04 -7.91
C ALA A 61 40.78 -1.28 -9.09
N VAL A 62 40.05 -2.40 -9.10
CA VAL A 62 38.98 -2.66 -10.08
C VAL A 62 37.85 -1.64 -9.93
N ILE A 63 37.42 -1.36 -8.69
CA ILE A 63 36.39 -0.34 -8.43
C ILE A 63 36.89 1.04 -8.87
N SER A 64 38.15 1.37 -8.60
CA SER A 64 38.78 2.60 -9.07
C SER A 64 38.74 2.72 -10.59
N ALA A 65 39.08 1.64 -11.31
CA ALA A 65 39.02 1.59 -12.78
C ALA A 65 37.58 1.76 -13.31
N LEU A 66 36.60 1.12 -12.67
CA LEU A 66 35.18 1.27 -13.02
C LEU A 66 34.67 2.70 -12.77
N ILE A 67 35.10 3.35 -11.68
CA ILE A 67 34.75 4.74 -11.40
C ILE A 67 35.34 5.67 -12.47
N ILE A 68 36.60 5.45 -12.85
CA ILE A 68 37.26 6.23 -13.92
C ILE A 68 36.55 6.00 -15.26
N LEU A 69 36.21 4.76 -15.62
CA LEU A 69 35.45 4.44 -16.84
C LEU A 69 34.06 5.10 -16.82
N GLY A 70 33.38 5.07 -15.69
CA GLY A 70 32.08 5.74 -15.51
C GLY A 70 32.19 7.25 -15.67
N PHE A 71 33.26 7.86 -15.14
CA PHE A 71 33.53 9.29 -15.32
C PHE A 71 33.83 9.63 -16.79
N LEU A 72 34.64 8.81 -17.48
CA LEU A 72 34.91 8.96 -18.91
C LEU A 72 33.65 8.78 -19.76
N ALA A 73 32.75 7.87 -19.37
CA ALA A 73 31.46 7.67 -20.04
C ALA A 73 30.48 8.83 -19.82
N GLN A 74 30.57 9.56 -18.70
CA GLN A 74 29.78 10.79 -18.48
C GLN A 74 30.21 11.95 -19.37
N LEU A 75 31.46 11.97 -19.83
CA LEU A 75 31.94 12.95 -20.81
C LEU A 75 31.42 12.66 -22.22
N LEU A 76 30.96 11.43 -22.49
CA LEU A 76 30.27 11.05 -23.72
C LEU A 76 28.77 11.37 -23.60
N PRO A 77 28.07 11.75 -24.69
CA PRO A 77 26.64 12.08 -24.69
C PRO A 77 25.71 10.84 -24.51
N ILE A 78 26.16 9.81 -23.79
CA ILE A 78 25.44 8.56 -23.53
C ILE A 78 24.22 8.80 -22.63
N ARG A 79 24.20 9.88 -21.84
CA ARG A 79 23.07 10.24 -20.96
C ARG A 79 21.76 10.53 -21.73
N ARG A 80 21.83 10.82 -23.04
CA ARG A 80 20.63 10.93 -23.91
C ARG A 80 20.03 9.57 -24.31
N LEU A 81 20.77 8.47 -24.13
CA LEU A 81 20.35 7.12 -24.48
C LEU A 81 19.74 6.34 -23.30
N SER A 82 19.86 6.83 -22.06
CA SER A 82 19.20 6.20 -20.91
C SER A 82 17.69 6.39 -21.01
N PRO A 83 16.87 5.35 -20.86
CA PRO A 83 15.42 5.49 -20.89
C PRO A 83 14.92 6.41 -19.76
N SER A 84 13.83 7.13 -20.03
CA SER A 84 13.27 8.16 -19.14
C SER A 84 12.94 7.64 -17.74
N TRP A 85 12.51 6.38 -17.60
CA TRP A 85 12.15 5.76 -16.33
C TRP A 85 13.33 5.46 -15.39
N LEU A 86 14.58 5.56 -15.89
CA LEU A 86 15.80 5.48 -15.08
C LEU A 86 16.26 6.84 -14.55
N GLN A 87 15.65 7.93 -15.01
CA GLN A 87 15.96 9.27 -14.53
C GLN A 87 15.07 9.64 -13.33
N PRO A 88 15.55 10.46 -12.39
CA PRO A 88 14.72 10.93 -11.30
C PRO A 88 13.53 11.74 -11.83
N PHE A 89 12.31 11.30 -11.53
CA PHE A 89 11.09 11.91 -12.08
C PHE A 89 10.85 13.34 -11.55
N ILE A 90 11.06 13.54 -10.24
CA ILE A 90 10.97 14.85 -9.57
C ILE A 90 12.34 15.25 -9.06
N GLU A 91 12.87 16.34 -9.61
CA GLU A 91 14.05 17.06 -9.12
C GLU A 91 13.64 18.49 -8.81
N GLU A 92 14.24 19.06 -7.77
CA GLU A 92 14.08 20.48 -7.41
C GLU A 92 14.80 21.31 -8.49
N PRO A 93 14.15 22.32 -9.10
CA PRO A 93 14.79 23.15 -10.09
C PRO A 93 15.95 23.92 -9.45
N GLU A 94 17.07 24.02 -10.16
CA GLU A 94 18.16 24.90 -9.74
C GLU A 94 17.62 26.34 -9.74
N GLU A 95 17.58 26.99 -8.58
CA GLU A 95 17.30 28.43 -8.50
C GLU A 95 18.39 29.14 -9.28
N LYS A 96 18.06 29.60 -10.49
CA LYS A 96 18.82 30.62 -11.18
C LYS A 96 18.70 31.88 -10.32
N SER A 97 19.64 32.07 -9.39
CA SER A 97 19.88 33.38 -8.78
C SER A 97 19.90 34.40 -9.91
N GLY A 98 19.11 35.47 -9.77
CA GLY A 98 18.63 36.34 -10.84
C GLY A 98 19.63 36.73 -11.93
N GLU A 99 19.09 37.21 -13.05
CA GLU A 99 19.68 37.50 -14.37
C GLU A 99 21.04 38.24 -14.46
N PHE A 100 21.75 38.47 -13.36
CA PHE A 100 23.06 39.11 -13.28
C PHE A 100 24.10 38.30 -12.50
N GLU A 101 24.33 37.03 -12.86
CA GLU A 101 25.61 36.37 -12.53
C GLU A 101 25.86 35.11 -13.42
N GLU A 102 26.05 35.31 -14.73
CA GLU A 102 26.69 34.30 -15.61
C GLU A 102 28.22 34.17 -15.37
N GLY A 103 28.68 34.49 -14.16
CA GLY A 103 30.04 34.23 -13.72
C GLY A 103 30.10 32.84 -13.09
N ARG A 104 30.81 31.89 -13.74
CA ARG A 104 31.23 30.59 -13.17
C ARG A 104 31.33 30.66 -11.64
N ARG A 105 30.36 30.12 -10.91
CA ARG A 105 30.50 29.86 -9.46
C ARG A 105 31.71 28.96 -9.30
N ARG A 106 32.85 29.52 -8.89
CA ARG A 106 34.05 28.75 -8.56
C ARG A 106 33.70 27.94 -7.32
N HIS A 107 33.55 26.63 -7.45
CA HIS A 107 33.41 25.74 -6.30
C HIS A 107 34.61 25.96 -5.37
N MET A 108 34.38 26.63 -4.24
CA MET A 108 35.39 26.73 -3.19
C MET A 108 35.42 25.40 -2.44
N PHE A 109 36.61 24.93 -2.08
CA PHE A 109 36.75 23.74 -1.24
C PHE A 109 36.00 23.95 0.07
N THR A 110 34.96 23.15 0.31
CA THR A 110 34.31 23.15 1.63
C THR A 110 35.23 22.51 2.67
N THR A 111 35.04 22.85 3.95
CA THR A 111 35.83 22.29 5.05
C THR A 111 35.83 20.76 5.06
N MET A 112 34.69 20.14 4.74
CA MET A 112 34.57 18.68 4.66
C MET A 112 35.32 18.09 3.46
N THR A 113 35.30 18.77 2.30
CA THR A 113 36.10 18.36 1.14
C THR A 113 37.60 18.45 1.43
N MET A 114 38.05 19.50 2.14
CA MET A 114 39.45 19.63 2.57
C MET A 114 39.85 18.55 3.57
N CYS A 115 38.99 18.26 4.56
CA CYS A 115 39.23 17.17 5.51
C CYS A 115 39.31 15.82 4.80
N LEU A 116 38.39 15.54 3.87
CA LEU A 116 38.40 14.30 3.08
C LEU A 116 39.67 14.18 2.24
N LEU A 117 40.09 15.27 1.57
CA LEU A 117 41.33 15.31 0.80
C LEU A 117 42.55 15.08 1.71
N GLY A 118 42.62 15.74 2.86
CA GLY A 118 43.70 15.59 3.83
C GLY A 118 43.84 14.16 4.36
N VAL A 119 42.74 13.54 4.79
CA VAL A 119 42.72 12.13 5.22
C VAL A 119 43.12 11.20 4.09
N SER A 120 42.73 11.51 2.84
CA SER A 120 43.10 10.70 1.68
C SER A 120 44.56 10.78 1.32
N ILE A 121 45.17 11.96 1.42
CA ILE A 121 46.60 12.14 1.22
C ILE A 121 47.38 11.41 2.32
N ILE A 122 46.96 11.52 3.58
CA ILE A 122 47.57 10.79 4.70
C ILE A 122 47.47 9.28 4.48
N GLY A 123 46.29 8.77 4.10
CA GLY A 123 46.07 7.35 3.78
C GLY A 123 46.95 6.88 2.62
N ALA A 124 47.07 7.68 1.56
CA ALA A 124 47.94 7.39 0.41
C ALA A 124 49.42 7.35 0.80
N LEU A 125 49.90 8.31 1.61
CA LEU A 125 51.28 8.38 2.07
C LEU A 125 51.64 7.22 3.02
N LEU A 126 50.74 6.88 3.94
CA LEU A 126 50.90 5.73 4.84
C LEU A 126 50.97 4.42 4.05
N GLN A 127 50.08 4.24 3.07
CA GLN A 127 50.10 3.05 2.21
C GLN A 127 51.34 3.03 1.31
N LEU A 128 51.77 4.17 0.77
CA LEU A 128 53.00 4.27 -0.02
C LEU A 128 54.23 3.91 0.82
N SER A 129 54.30 4.36 2.08
CA SER A 129 55.41 4.05 2.98
C SER A 129 55.56 2.55 3.25
N SER A 130 54.45 1.82 3.25
CA SER A 130 54.44 0.37 3.46
C SER A 130 55.03 -0.45 2.30
N ILE A 131 55.24 0.17 1.13
CA ILE A 131 55.89 -0.47 -0.03
C ILE A 131 57.43 -0.47 0.12
N PHE A 132 58.00 0.55 0.78
CA PHE A 132 59.46 0.79 0.79
C PHE A 132 60.22 0.10 1.95
N TYR A 133 59.56 -0.67 2.80
CA TYR A 133 60.23 -1.36 3.91
C TYR A 133 60.99 -2.63 3.43
N PRO A 134 62.29 -2.77 3.73
CA PRO A 134 63.16 -3.77 3.10
C PRO A 134 62.97 -5.22 3.57
N ASP A 135 62.45 -5.47 4.78
CA ASP A 135 62.22 -6.84 5.31
C ASP A 135 61.08 -7.60 4.58
N PHE A 136 60.34 -6.91 3.70
CA PHE A 136 59.19 -7.47 2.99
C PHE A 136 59.52 -8.04 1.59
N HIS A 137 60.78 -7.99 1.15
CA HIS A 137 61.21 -8.38 -0.20
C HIS A 137 61.22 -9.90 -0.47
N GLN A 138 60.96 -10.75 0.52
CA GLN A 138 61.08 -12.21 0.37
C GLN A 138 59.86 -12.89 -0.32
N ASN A 139 58.73 -12.18 -0.46
CA ASN A 139 57.51 -12.70 -1.10
C ASN A 139 57.07 -11.82 -2.30
N GLN A 140 57.18 -12.31 -3.53
CA GLN A 140 56.77 -11.57 -4.76
C GLN A 140 55.28 -11.14 -4.75
N ASN A 141 54.40 -11.90 -4.10
CA ASN A 141 52.97 -11.59 -4.00
C ASN A 141 52.68 -10.38 -3.08
N PHE A 142 53.61 -10.02 -2.19
CA PHE A 142 53.43 -8.94 -1.24
C PHE A 142 53.41 -7.57 -1.91
N HIS A 143 54.26 -7.36 -2.93
CA HIS A 143 54.30 -6.10 -3.67
C HIS A 143 52.94 -5.78 -4.31
N LEU A 144 52.29 -6.77 -4.91
CA LEU A 144 50.97 -6.60 -5.52
C LEU A 144 49.88 -6.27 -4.49
N MET A 145 49.92 -6.90 -3.31
CA MET A 145 48.96 -6.64 -2.22
C MET A 145 48.98 -5.19 -1.71
N MET A 146 50.12 -4.51 -1.82
CA MET A 146 50.30 -3.15 -1.32
C MET A 146 50.16 -2.09 -2.43
N ILE A 147 50.50 -2.43 -3.67
CA ILE A 147 50.36 -1.54 -4.84
C ILE A 147 48.90 -1.24 -5.16
N PHE A 148 48.01 -2.24 -5.18
CA PHE A 148 46.61 -2.02 -5.59
C PHE A 148 45.83 -1.06 -4.66
N PRO A 149 45.90 -1.18 -3.31
CA PRO A 149 45.31 -0.17 -2.43
C PRO A 149 45.95 1.20 -2.59
N THR A 150 47.26 1.29 -2.84
CA THR A 150 47.97 2.57 -3.05
C THR A 150 47.46 3.30 -4.30
N ILE A 151 47.27 2.56 -5.41
CA ILE A 151 46.65 3.10 -6.63
C ILE A 151 45.24 3.61 -6.33
N SER A 152 44.47 2.86 -5.53
CA SER A 152 43.09 3.21 -5.18
C SER A 152 43.02 4.50 -4.34
N TRP A 153 43.92 4.67 -3.36
CA TRP A 153 44.07 5.90 -2.60
C TRP A 153 44.51 7.08 -3.49
N ALA A 154 45.45 6.85 -4.43
CA ALA A 154 45.90 7.89 -5.37
C ALA A 154 44.76 8.33 -6.30
N VAL A 155 43.96 7.40 -6.81
CA VAL A 155 42.77 7.69 -7.61
C VAL A 155 41.73 8.46 -6.79
N ALA A 156 41.51 8.09 -5.52
CA ALA A 156 40.61 8.82 -4.63
C ALA A 156 41.05 10.28 -4.44
N CYS A 157 42.34 10.52 -4.17
CA CYS A 157 42.92 11.87 -4.07
C CYS A 157 42.74 12.67 -5.36
N LEU A 158 43.01 12.06 -6.52
CA LEU A 158 42.85 12.69 -7.82
C LEU A 158 41.38 13.05 -8.09
N LEU A 159 40.46 12.15 -7.82
CA LEU A 159 39.02 12.37 -7.99
C LEU A 159 38.51 13.49 -7.07
N ILE A 160 38.95 13.56 -5.82
CA ILE A 160 38.58 14.64 -4.90
C ILE A 160 39.13 15.98 -5.38
N ALA A 161 40.37 16.02 -5.87
CA ALA A 161 40.99 17.24 -6.37
C ALA A 161 40.30 17.77 -7.64
N ILE A 162 39.83 16.89 -8.53
CA ILE A 162 39.14 17.25 -9.78
C ILE A 162 37.66 17.59 -9.54
N LEU A 163 36.94 16.73 -8.83
CA LEU A 163 35.48 16.80 -8.70
C LEU A 163 35.01 17.75 -7.59
N GLN A 164 35.87 18.04 -6.61
CA GLN A 164 35.58 18.90 -5.46
C GLN A 164 34.19 18.60 -4.85
N PRO A 165 33.94 17.37 -4.38
CA PRO A 165 32.61 16.93 -4.00
C PRO A 165 32.07 17.77 -2.83
N VAL A 166 30.95 18.44 -3.07
CA VAL A 166 30.22 19.26 -2.09
C VAL A 166 29.09 18.46 -1.43
N LYS A 167 28.54 17.48 -2.14
CA LYS A 167 27.52 16.53 -1.66
C LYS A 167 28.08 15.11 -1.57
N THR A 168 27.42 14.23 -0.82
CA THR A 168 27.86 12.84 -0.58
C THR A 168 28.27 12.10 -1.87
N PRO A 169 29.58 11.86 -2.10
CA PRO A 169 30.05 11.19 -3.32
C PRO A 169 29.89 9.68 -3.20
N LYS A 170 28.81 9.13 -3.79
CA LYS A 170 28.48 7.68 -3.74
C LYS A 170 29.60 6.78 -4.29
N SER A 171 30.31 7.21 -5.33
CA SER A 171 31.42 6.47 -5.93
C SER A 171 32.63 6.39 -5.00
N LEU A 172 33.00 7.51 -4.35
CA LEU A 172 34.09 7.54 -3.38
C LEU A 172 33.73 6.74 -2.13
N LEU A 173 32.48 6.79 -1.67
CA LEU A 173 32.01 5.95 -0.56
C LEU A 173 32.22 4.46 -0.85
N ALA A 174 31.81 3.99 -2.03
CA ALA A 174 32.02 2.60 -2.45
C ALA A 174 33.51 2.25 -2.51
N LEU A 175 34.36 3.18 -2.96
CA LEU A 175 35.79 3.00 -3.01
C LEU A 175 36.41 2.85 -1.60
N TYR A 176 36.14 3.76 -0.66
CA TYR A 176 36.69 3.66 0.70
C TYR A 176 36.17 2.43 1.46
N ILE A 177 34.90 2.05 1.28
CA ILE A 177 34.38 0.79 1.85
C ILE A 177 35.14 -0.41 1.28
N SER A 178 35.43 -0.42 -0.03
CA SER A 178 36.21 -1.50 -0.63
C SER A 178 37.65 -1.55 -0.12
N ILE A 179 38.29 -0.40 0.09
CA ILE A 179 39.64 -0.30 0.67
C ILE A 179 39.62 -0.84 2.11
N PHE A 180 38.65 -0.40 2.92
CA PHE A 180 38.45 -0.86 4.29
C PHE A 180 38.31 -2.39 4.37
N VAL A 181 37.42 -2.98 3.56
CA VAL A 181 37.18 -4.43 3.54
C VAL A 181 38.42 -5.19 3.07
N SER A 182 39.06 -4.71 2.01
CA SER A 182 40.25 -5.34 1.44
C SER A 182 41.42 -5.36 2.42
N GLN A 183 41.72 -4.21 3.03
CA GLN A 183 42.80 -4.07 4.01
C GLN A 183 42.52 -4.85 5.30
N TYR A 184 41.25 -4.96 5.72
CA TYR A 184 40.86 -5.80 6.85
C TYR A 184 41.27 -7.26 6.65
N PHE A 185 41.04 -7.84 5.47
CA PHE A 185 41.45 -9.22 5.19
C PHE A 185 42.97 -9.38 5.12
N VAL A 186 43.70 -8.38 4.61
CA VAL A 186 45.17 -8.38 4.62
C VAL A 186 45.72 -8.30 6.05
N LEU A 187 45.09 -7.52 6.93
CA LEU A 187 45.44 -7.43 8.35
C LEU A 187 45.11 -8.71 9.13
N LEU A 188 43.98 -9.35 8.84
CA LEU A 188 43.59 -10.62 9.47
C LEU A 188 44.59 -11.74 9.21
N ASP A 189 45.13 -11.83 7.98
CA ASP A 189 46.14 -12.83 7.63
C ASP A 189 47.43 -12.66 8.48
N ARG A 190 47.79 -11.41 8.78
CA ARG A 190 48.99 -11.04 9.53
C ARG A 190 48.81 -10.88 11.03
N PHE A 191 47.59 -11.10 11.55
CA PHE A 191 47.27 -10.80 12.94
C PHE A 191 48.21 -11.50 13.95
N SER A 192 48.68 -12.70 13.63
CA SER A 192 49.62 -13.46 14.48
C SER A 192 51.08 -13.00 14.41
N THR A 193 51.45 -12.17 13.42
CA THR A 193 52.82 -11.71 13.16
C THR A 193 52.96 -10.19 13.19
N LEU A 194 51.94 -9.46 13.68
CA LEU A 194 51.93 -8.00 13.77
C LEU A 194 53.14 -7.49 14.57
N GLN A 195 54.01 -6.73 13.91
CA GLN A 195 55.13 -6.02 14.54
C GLN A 195 54.89 -4.51 14.52
N LEU A 196 55.65 -3.75 15.32
CA LEU A 196 55.56 -2.28 15.34
C LEU A 196 55.76 -1.65 13.94
N LYS A 197 56.49 -2.35 13.06
CA LYS A 197 56.74 -1.99 11.65
C LYS A 197 55.48 -2.03 10.77
N ASP A 198 54.43 -2.75 11.16
CA ASP A 198 53.15 -2.82 10.44
C ASP A 198 52.21 -1.63 10.78
N GLY A 199 52.66 -0.69 11.62
CA GLY A 199 51.92 0.50 12.03
C GLY A 199 51.32 1.31 10.87
N PRO A 200 52.03 1.58 9.76
CA PRO A 200 51.47 2.31 8.61
C PRO A 200 50.26 1.62 7.96
N LEU A 201 50.22 0.28 7.95
CA LEU A 201 49.10 -0.50 7.39
C LEU A 201 47.86 -0.42 8.29
N VAL A 202 48.05 -0.47 9.61
CA VAL A 202 46.94 -0.28 10.57
C VAL A 202 46.41 1.15 10.50
N LEU A 203 47.28 2.15 10.41
CA LEU A 203 46.90 3.55 10.30
C LEU A 203 46.21 3.88 8.96
N SER A 204 46.60 3.25 7.85
CA SER A 204 45.91 3.42 6.57
C SER A 204 44.50 2.80 6.59
N TRP A 205 44.34 1.67 7.28
CA TRP A 205 43.03 1.08 7.54
C TRP A 205 42.14 2.00 8.39
N VAL A 206 42.67 2.59 9.47
CA VAL A 206 41.95 3.61 10.26
C VAL A 206 41.60 4.84 9.43
N ALA A 207 42.49 5.28 8.53
CA ALA A 207 42.21 6.39 7.63
C ALA A 207 41.04 6.09 6.66
N SER A 208 40.88 4.84 6.21
CA SER A 208 39.73 4.44 5.39
C SER A 208 38.39 4.54 6.15
N ILE A 209 38.39 4.24 7.45
CA ILE A 209 37.23 4.41 8.34
C ILE A 209 36.93 5.90 8.50
N ALA A 210 37.95 6.71 8.78
CA ALA A 210 37.80 8.16 8.93
C ALA A 210 37.25 8.81 7.66
N ALA A 211 37.76 8.45 6.48
CA ALA A 211 37.26 8.93 5.19
C ALA A 211 35.78 8.53 4.96
N THR A 212 35.41 7.31 5.34
CA THR A 212 34.02 6.83 5.28
C THR A 212 33.10 7.63 6.21
N ILE A 213 33.53 7.90 7.45
CA ILE A 213 32.77 8.71 8.43
C ILE A 213 32.57 10.14 7.91
N ILE A 214 33.61 10.76 7.33
CA ILE A 214 33.51 12.10 6.75
C ILE A 214 32.46 12.12 5.62
N ILE A 215 32.47 11.13 4.73
CA ILE A 215 31.47 11.04 3.65
C ILE A 215 30.06 10.81 4.21
N LEU A 216 29.90 10.00 5.25
CA LEU A 216 28.61 9.77 5.91
C LEU A 216 28.04 11.05 6.54
N GLN A 217 28.89 11.99 6.94
CA GLN A 217 28.52 13.31 7.47
C GLN A 217 28.34 14.39 6.39
N MET A 218 28.72 14.13 5.13
CA MET A 218 28.47 15.08 4.04
C MET A 218 26.97 15.16 3.72
N PRO A 219 26.45 16.35 3.32
CA PRO A 219 25.05 16.54 2.98
C PRO A 219 24.69 15.80 1.68
N MET A 220 23.49 15.24 1.62
CA MET A 220 22.98 14.57 0.41
C MET A 220 22.40 15.57 -0.61
N ARG A 221 21.89 16.72 -0.15
CA ARG A 221 21.44 17.85 -0.97
C ARG A 221 22.61 18.79 -1.24
N ASP A 222 22.58 19.46 -2.39
CA ASP A 222 23.61 20.44 -2.73
C ASP A 222 23.52 21.66 -1.79
N PRO A 223 24.59 22.02 -1.06
CA PRO A 223 24.57 23.17 -0.15
C PRO A 223 24.40 24.52 -0.84
N SER A 224 24.52 24.58 -2.16
CA SER A 224 24.29 25.81 -2.93
C SER A 224 22.81 26.20 -3.05
N PHE A 225 21.89 25.28 -2.77
CA PHE A 225 20.46 25.58 -2.73
C PHE A 225 20.06 26.24 -1.42
N GLY A 226 19.11 27.18 -1.49
CA GLY A 226 18.50 27.79 -0.31
C GLY A 226 17.86 26.74 0.60
N ASN A 227 17.97 26.98 1.92
CA ASN A 227 17.27 26.20 2.94
C ASN A 227 15.98 26.90 3.41
N ASP A 228 15.61 27.99 2.75
CA ASP A 228 14.41 28.77 3.06
C ASP A 228 13.18 27.88 2.81
N GLY A 229 12.45 27.58 3.89
CA GLY A 229 11.28 26.68 3.86
C GLY A 229 11.57 25.21 4.15
N ILE A 230 12.78 24.82 4.59
CA ILE A 230 13.09 23.46 5.09
C ILE A 230 13.38 23.54 6.59
N SER A 231 12.77 22.65 7.37
CA SER A 231 13.01 22.56 8.80
C SER A 231 14.44 22.06 9.09
N PRO A 232 15.22 22.75 9.94
CA PRO A 232 16.53 22.27 10.37
C PRO A 232 16.44 20.90 11.04
N VAL A 233 17.44 20.05 10.82
CA VAL A 233 17.50 18.72 11.45
C VAL A 233 17.52 18.88 12.98
N PHE A 234 16.67 18.12 13.68
CA PHE A 234 16.44 18.16 15.13
C PHE A 234 15.67 19.37 15.68
N SER A 235 15.17 20.27 14.82
CA SER A 235 14.26 21.34 15.23
C SER A 235 12.83 20.82 15.49
N PRO A 236 11.99 21.53 16.27
CA PRO A 236 10.62 21.11 16.51
C PRO A 236 9.81 21.11 15.19
N PRO A 237 8.97 20.08 14.96
CA PRO A 237 8.14 19.99 13.75
C PRO A 237 7.06 21.07 13.69
N THR A 238 6.87 21.61 12.49
CA THR A 238 5.90 22.67 12.15
C THR A 238 5.39 22.46 10.73
N ASP A 239 4.11 22.72 10.50
CA ASP A 239 3.44 22.60 9.19
C ASP A 239 3.93 23.61 8.15
N SER A 240 4.42 24.78 8.58
CA SER A 240 4.90 25.83 7.69
C SER A 240 6.21 25.50 6.97
N LEU A 241 6.96 24.49 7.45
CA LEU A 241 8.26 24.11 6.92
C LEU A 241 8.23 22.67 6.38
N ARG A 242 8.95 22.46 5.27
CA ARG A 242 9.16 21.12 4.70
C ARG A 242 9.97 20.23 5.65
N SER A 243 9.71 18.94 5.53
CA SER A 243 10.44 17.88 6.25
C SER A 243 11.96 18.06 6.17
N PRO A 244 12.71 17.88 7.28
CA PRO A 244 14.17 17.86 7.29
C PRO A 244 14.78 16.82 6.36
N GLU A 245 13.98 15.85 5.90
CA GLU A 245 14.34 14.84 4.91
C GLU A 245 14.94 15.40 3.62
N ASP A 246 14.52 16.60 3.20
CA ASP A 246 15.06 17.27 2.02
C ASP A 246 16.54 17.69 2.21
N ASN A 247 17.04 17.81 3.44
CA ASN A 247 18.41 18.24 3.72
C ASN A 247 19.11 17.39 4.82
N LEU A 248 19.23 16.08 4.56
CA LEU A 248 19.90 15.14 5.46
C LEU A 248 21.35 14.84 5.06
N THR A 249 22.15 14.44 6.04
CA THR A 249 23.38 13.67 5.82
C THR A 249 23.06 12.19 5.58
N LEU A 250 23.96 11.45 4.94
CA LEU A 250 23.75 10.03 4.69
C LEU A 250 23.62 9.23 6.00
N TRP A 251 24.38 9.56 7.04
CA TRP A 251 24.25 8.92 8.35
C TRP A 251 22.88 9.15 9.00
N GLN A 252 22.38 10.40 8.96
CA GLN A 252 21.06 10.72 9.51
C GLN A 252 19.95 9.99 8.77
N PHE A 253 20.08 9.84 7.45
CA PHE A 253 19.17 9.04 6.64
C PHE A 253 19.23 7.55 6.99
N MET A 254 20.44 6.97 7.06
CA MET A 254 20.65 5.55 7.40
C MET A 254 20.10 5.18 8.78
N SER A 255 20.29 6.05 9.76
CA SER A 255 19.86 5.85 11.15
C SER A 255 18.41 6.29 11.43
N VAL A 256 17.75 6.98 10.50
CA VAL A 256 16.43 7.61 10.68
C VAL A 256 16.38 8.53 11.92
N SER A 257 17.54 9.07 12.34
CA SER A 257 17.66 9.84 13.58
C SER A 257 16.91 11.17 13.54
N TRP A 258 16.69 11.75 12.36
CA TRP A 258 15.98 13.00 12.15
C TRP A 258 14.52 12.99 12.62
N MET A 259 13.90 11.80 12.80
CA MET A 259 12.53 11.65 13.31
C MET A 259 12.42 11.86 14.83
N SER A 260 13.56 11.89 15.54
CA SER A 260 13.61 12.00 17.01
C SER A 260 12.78 13.16 17.61
N PRO A 261 12.79 14.39 17.05
CA PRO A 261 11.97 15.49 17.58
C PRO A 261 10.48 15.20 17.50
N LEU A 262 10.01 14.67 16.37
CA LEU A 262 8.60 14.31 16.17
C LEU A 262 8.17 13.21 17.14
N MET A 263 9.01 12.18 17.33
CA MET A 263 8.75 11.11 18.32
C MET A 263 8.74 11.65 19.76
N SER A 264 9.68 12.53 20.10
CA SER A 264 9.75 13.14 21.42
C SER A 264 8.55 14.05 21.71
N MET A 265 8.09 14.80 20.70
CA MET A 265 6.90 15.63 20.77
C MET A 265 5.64 14.78 20.92
N GLY A 266 5.50 13.71 20.13
CA GLY A 266 4.39 12.76 20.24
C GLY A 266 4.34 11.99 21.56
N ARG A 267 5.48 11.86 22.26
CA ARG A 267 5.54 11.33 23.63
C ARG A 267 5.08 12.36 24.66
N ALA A 268 5.37 13.65 24.46
CA ALA A 268 5.07 14.71 25.41
C ALA A 268 3.64 15.27 25.25
N LYS A 269 3.14 15.38 24.02
CA LYS A 269 1.81 15.89 23.68
C LYS A 269 1.24 15.16 22.46
N GLN A 270 -0.06 15.27 22.28
CA GLN A 270 -0.71 14.80 21.06
C GLN A 270 -0.23 15.59 19.84
N LEU A 271 0.03 14.88 18.74
CA LEU A 271 0.38 15.49 17.47
C LEU A 271 -0.90 15.97 16.77
N ASN A 272 -0.97 17.26 16.51
CA ASN A 272 -1.96 17.90 15.63
C ASN A 272 -1.31 18.20 14.26
N GLU A 273 -2.11 18.61 13.28
CA GLU A 273 -1.62 18.95 11.93
C GLU A 273 -0.51 20.01 11.97
N ASP A 274 -0.68 21.05 12.80
CA ASP A 274 0.30 22.13 13.03
C ASP A 274 1.64 21.64 13.64
N ASN A 275 1.70 20.39 14.12
CA ASN A 275 2.87 19.81 14.79
C ASN A 275 3.56 18.72 13.95
N VAL A 276 3.27 18.68 12.66
CA VAL A 276 3.89 17.76 11.70
C VAL A 276 4.45 18.58 10.55
N TRP A 277 5.63 18.19 10.04
CA TRP A 277 6.23 18.86 8.90
C TRP A 277 5.36 18.76 7.64
N SER A 278 5.44 19.76 6.77
CA SER A 278 4.89 19.62 5.42
C SER A 278 5.69 18.57 4.64
N LEU A 279 5.04 17.96 3.65
CA LEU A 279 5.66 16.95 2.78
C LEU A 279 6.92 17.50 2.10
N SER A 280 7.95 16.64 2.00
CA SER A 280 9.15 16.89 1.20
C SER A 280 8.78 17.21 -0.25
N TYR A 281 9.65 17.98 -0.93
CA TYR A 281 9.46 18.42 -2.32
C TYR A 281 9.03 17.28 -3.27
N GLN A 282 9.65 16.11 -3.11
CA GLN A 282 9.44 14.95 -3.98
C GLN A 282 8.08 14.25 -3.80
N PHE A 283 7.35 14.60 -2.73
CA PHE A 283 6.08 13.99 -2.34
C PHE A 283 4.88 14.95 -2.53
N GLN A 284 5.12 16.21 -2.91
CA GLN A 284 4.04 17.16 -3.12
C GLN A 284 3.21 16.79 -4.36
N HIS A 285 1.93 16.51 -4.14
CA HIS A 285 1.03 16.04 -5.20
C HIS A 285 0.84 17.03 -6.34
N ARG A 286 0.94 18.36 -6.08
CA ARG A 286 0.85 19.38 -7.13
C ARG A 286 1.94 19.19 -8.19
N ILE A 287 3.19 19.10 -7.75
CA ILE A 287 4.37 18.93 -8.62
C ILE A 287 4.32 17.57 -9.32
N LEU A 288 3.94 16.53 -8.58
CA LEU A 288 3.78 15.19 -9.12
C LEU A 288 2.71 15.16 -10.21
N HIS A 289 1.56 15.80 -9.99
CA HIS A 289 0.45 15.83 -10.93
C HIS A 289 0.79 16.60 -12.21
N GLU A 290 1.39 17.79 -12.09
CA GLU A 290 1.83 18.61 -13.23
C GLU A 290 2.75 17.79 -14.16
N LYS A 291 3.81 17.17 -13.61
CA LYS A 291 4.71 16.32 -14.39
C LYS A 291 4.06 15.03 -14.90
N PHE A 292 3.17 14.43 -14.10
CA PHE A 292 2.49 13.19 -14.48
C PHE A 292 1.54 13.42 -15.66
N ARG A 293 0.88 14.58 -15.73
CA ARG A 293 -0.02 14.95 -16.83
C ARG A 293 0.69 14.94 -18.19
N ASP A 294 1.96 15.35 -18.23
CA ASP A 294 2.75 15.38 -19.46
C ASP A 294 3.18 13.99 -19.97
N THR A 295 3.11 12.97 -19.12
CA THR A 295 3.48 11.59 -19.52
C THR A 295 2.41 10.94 -20.40
N ARG A 296 2.82 10.36 -21.53
CA ARG A 296 1.92 9.75 -22.52
C ARG A 296 1.93 8.22 -22.46
N GLY A 297 0.76 7.60 -22.65
CA GLY A 297 0.62 6.15 -22.79
C GLY A 297 -0.46 5.55 -21.89
N SER A 298 -0.45 4.22 -21.72
CA SER A 298 -1.31 3.56 -20.74
C SER A 298 -0.97 4.01 -19.32
N VAL A 299 -1.95 3.95 -18.42
CA VAL A 299 -1.77 4.37 -17.03
C VAL A 299 -0.64 3.55 -16.37
N LEU A 300 -0.53 2.25 -16.67
CA LEU A 300 0.54 1.41 -16.13
C LEU A 300 1.93 1.86 -16.61
N LYS A 301 2.07 2.18 -17.90
CA LYS A 301 3.34 2.67 -18.45
C LYS A 301 3.75 3.98 -17.78
N ARG A 302 2.81 4.91 -17.65
CA ARG A 302 3.03 6.20 -16.98
C ARG A 302 3.48 6.01 -15.52
N LEU A 303 2.88 5.07 -14.79
CA LEU A 303 3.28 4.76 -13.41
C LEU A 303 4.68 4.14 -13.31
N ILE A 304 5.06 3.27 -14.24
CA ILE A 304 6.42 2.71 -14.31
C ILE A 304 7.42 3.82 -14.64
N ASP A 305 7.08 4.76 -15.52
CA ASP A 305 7.95 5.89 -15.85
C ASP A 305 8.20 6.81 -14.63
N VAL A 306 7.21 6.94 -13.72
CA VAL A 306 7.34 7.72 -12.47
C VAL A 306 8.22 7.04 -11.42
N THR A 307 8.14 5.71 -11.33
CA THR A 307 8.70 4.93 -10.20
C THR A 307 9.85 4.00 -10.58
N GLY A 308 10.21 3.92 -11.87
CA GLY A 308 11.09 2.89 -12.40
C GLY A 308 12.45 2.77 -11.71
N ILE A 309 13.07 3.89 -11.35
CA ILE A 309 14.34 3.90 -10.59
C ILE A 309 14.18 3.31 -9.19
N ASP A 310 13.06 3.59 -8.52
CA ASP A 310 12.74 3.06 -7.18
C ASP A 310 12.56 1.54 -7.25
N LEU A 311 11.87 1.06 -8.29
CA LEU A 311 11.67 -0.37 -8.50
C LEU A 311 12.99 -1.13 -8.68
N ILE A 312 13.96 -0.58 -9.42
CA ILE A 312 15.29 -1.21 -9.55
C ILE A 312 16.02 -1.23 -8.20
N ILE A 313 16.01 -0.12 -7.48
CA ILE A 313 16.66 -0.03 -6.16
C ILE A 313 16.07 -1.10 -5.24
N LEU A 314 14.74 -1.22 -5.18
CA LEU A 314 14.04 -2.23 -4.39
C LEU A 314 14.40 -3.65 -4.80
N CYS A 315 14.43 -3.95 -6.10
CA CYS A 315 14.81 -5.27 -6.59
C CYS A 315 16.27 -5.61 -6.22
N SER A 316 17.18 -4.64 -6.35
CA SER A 316 18.60 -4.85 -6.03
C SER A 316 18.84 -5.09 -4.53
N LEU A 317 18.20 -4.30 -3.66
CA LEU A 317 18.26 -4.47 -2.20
C LEU A 317 17.62 -5.79 -1.78
N GLY A 318 16.48 -6.13 -2.39
CA GLY A 318 15.78 -7.38 -2.15
C GLY A 318 16.62 -8.61 -2.52
N ILE A 319 17.27 -8.61 -3.69
CA ILE A 319 18.16 -9.69 -4.13
C ILE A 319 19.32 -9.86 -3.14
N TYR A 320 19.98 -8.76 -2.76
CA TYR A 320 21.06 -8.80 -1.78
C TYR A 320 20.60 -9.38 -0.44
N LYS A 321 19.45 -8.91 0.05
CA LYS A 321 18.83 -9.42 1.28
C LYS A 321 18.55 -10.92 1.20
N SER A 322 18.00 -11.43 0.09
CA SER A 322 17.75 -12.86 -0.09
C SER A 322 19.04 -13.69 0.06
N PHE A 323 20.18 -13.20 -0.45
CA PHE A 323 21.47 -13.85 -0.23
C PHE A 323 21.93 -13.78 1.24
N ALA A 324 21.77 -12.62 1.89
CA ALA A 324 22.14 -12.43 3.29
C ALA A 324 21.33 -13.32 4.24
N ASP A 325 20.03 -13.47 3.99
CA ASP A 325 19.14 -14.29 4.82
C ASP A 325 19.47 -15.78 4.72
N ILE A 326 19.87 -16.26 3.54
CA ILE A 326 20.29 -17.65 3.30
C ILE A 326 21.72 -17.91 3.78
N ALA A 327 22.58 -16.89 3.78
CA ALA A 327 23.91 -17.01 4.35
C ALA A 327 23.86 -17.29 5.86
N ALA A 328 22.83 -16.80 6.57
CA ALA A 328 22.74 -16.96 8.03
C ALA A 328 22.70 -18.42 8.52
N PRO A 329 21.81 -19.32 8.05
CA PRO A 329 21.85 -20.73 8.46
C PRO A 329 23.14 -21.43 8.03
N LEU A 330 23.70 -21.09 6.86
CA LEU A 330 24.96 -21.66 6.38
C LEU A 330 26.16 -21.23 7.26
N LEU A 331 26.16 -19.99 7.74
CA LEU A 331 27.17 -19.50 8.69
C LEU A 331 26.97 -20.12 10.07
N LEU A 332 25.73 -20.32 10.50
CA LEU A 332 25.44 -21.04 11.74
C LEU A 332 26.00 -22.47 11.71
N GLN A 333 25.84 -23.18 10.58
CA GLN A 333 26.48 -24.48 10.36
C GLN A 333 28.00 -24.38 10.57
N LYS A 334 28.66 -23.39 9.94
CA LYS A 334 30.12 -23.26 10.04
C LYS A 334 30.58 -22.89 11.45
N ILE A 335 29.82 -22.08 12.18
CA ILE A 335 30.09 -21.74 13.58
C ILE A 335 30.03 -23.00 14.44
N LEU A 336 28.94 -23.78 14.34
CA LEU A 336 28.76 -25.01 15.11
C LEU A 336 29.82 -26.06 14.76
N ALA A 337 30.08 -26.29 13.48
CA ALA A 337 31.12 -27.21 13.03
C ALA A 337 32.53 -26.81 13.50
N SER A 338 32.82 -25.50 13.61
CA SER A 338 34.11 -25.03 14.12
C SER A 338 34.28 -25.24 15.62
N LEU A 339 33.19 -25.24 16.39
CA LEU A 339 33.19 -25.47 17.84
C LEU A 339 33.42 -26.95 18.19
N GLU A 340 32.90 -27.86 17.36
CA GLU A 340 33.03 -29.31 17.55
C GLU A 340 34.42 -29.84 17.18
N ASN A 341 35.15 -29.16 16.27
CA ASN A 341 36.46 -29.61 15.80
C ASN A 341 37.60 -29.17 16.75
N PRO A 342 38.23 -30.08 17.53
CA PRO A 342 39.30 -29.70 18.47
C PRO A 342 40.58 -29.22 17.78
N LEU A 343 40.73 -29.51 16.48
CA LEU A 343 41.86 -29.08 15.65
C LEU A 343 41.65 -27.71 15.00
N ALA A 344 40.43 -27.16 15.02
CA ALA A 344 40.14 -25.87 14.43
C ALA A 344 40.69 -24.75 15.34
N ALA A 345 41.31 -23.73 14.74
CA ALA A 345 41.76 -22.57 15.49
C ALA A 345 40.54 -21.84 16.10
N LYS A 346 40.60 -21.46 17.39
CA LYS A 346 39.55 -20.65 18.05
C LYS A 346 39.20 -19.35 17.31
N GLN A 347 40.12 -18.86 16.49
CA GLN A 347 39.93 -17.70 15.62
C GLN A 347 38.92 -17.97 14.50
N ALA A 348 38.77 -19.21 14.01
CA ALA A 348 37.84 -19.56 12.94
C ALA A 348 36.38 -19.28 13.33
N THR A 349 36.01 -19.67 14.56
CA THR A 349 34.68 -19.41 15.13
C THR A 349 34.41 -17.91 15.23
N LEU A 350 35.37 -17.13 15.75
CA LEU A 350 35.25 -15.66 15.86
C LEU A 350 35.08 -15.01 14.49
N THR A 351 35.82 -15.44 13.47
CA THR A 351 35.71 -14.91 12.11
C THR A 351 34.32 -15.19 11.52
N TYR A 352 33.81 -16.42 11.63
CA TYR A 352 32.46 -16.73 11.14
C TYR A 352 31.37 -15.97 11.91
N SER A 353 31.51 -15.80 13.23
CA SER A 353 30.58 -14.99 14.03
C SER A 353 30.60 -13.51 13.62
N LEU A 354 31.78 -12.95 13.33
CA LEU A 354 31.89 -11.57 12.84
C LEU A 354 31.28 -11.41 11.44
N ILE A 355 31.54 -12.35 10.53
CA ILE A 355 30.94 -12.36 9.18
C ILE A 355 29.41 -12.42 9.30
N ALA A 356 28.89 -13.28 10.19
CA ALA A 356 27.45 -13.37 10.47
C ALA A 356 26.88 -12.05 11.00
N LEU A 357 27.57 -11.40 11.95
CA LEU A 357 27.15 -10.08 12.48
C LEU A 357 27.12 -9.03 11.38
N VAL A 358 28.17 -8.93 10.55
CA VAL A 358 28.24 -7.95 9.46
C VAL A 358 27.12 -8.18 8.45
N ILE A 359 26.91 -9.43 8.00
CA ILE A 359 25.83 -9.75 7.05
C ILE A 359 24.45 -9.42 7.64
N ARG A 360 24.23 -9.66 8.94
CA ARG A 360 22.98 -9.29 9.61
C ARG A 360 22.79 -7.77 9.71
N LEU A 361 23.84 -7.01 9.98
CA LEU A 361 23.79 -5.54 9.99
C LEU A 361 23.48 -4.98 8.59
N VAL A 362 24.10 -5.53 7.54
CA VAL A 362 23.79 -5.08 6.17
C VAL A 362 22.36 -5.47 5.79
N SER A 363 21.90 -6.69 6.14
CA SER A 363 20.50 -7.10 5.92
C SER A 363 19.52 -6.14 6.60
N ALA A 364 19.78 -5.76 7.86
CA ALA A 364 18.96 -4.77 8.57
C ALA A 364 18.96 -3.39 7.88
N GLN A 365 20.10 -2.94 7.36
CA GLN A 365 20.17 -1.68 6.62
C GLN A 365 19.44 -1.74 5.27
N CYS A 366 19.51 -2.88 4.58
CA CYS A 366 18.73 -3.12 3.37
C CYS A 366 17.23 -3.03 3.64
N ASP A 367 16.75 -3.48 4.81
CA ASP A 367 15.35 -3.34 5.21
C ASP A 367 14.93 -1.89 5.43
N VAL A 368 15.78 -1.08 6.08
CA VAL A 368 15.52 0.36 6.25
C VAL A 368 15.38 1.03 4.88
N PHE A 369 16.32 0.78 3.97
CA PHE A 369 16.27 1.36 2.63
C PHE A 369 15.10 0.84 1.80
N SER A 370 14.85 -0.47 1.82
CA SER A 370 13.73 -1.10 1.10
C SER A 370 12.40 -0.51 1.57
N THR A 371 12.22 -0.33 2.88
CA THR A 371 11.03 0.29 3.45
C THR A 371 10.85 1.73 2.96
N TRP A 372 11.92 2.53 2.94
CA TRP A 372 11.85 3.92 2.51
C TRP A 372 11.56 4.07 1.01
N TYR A 373 12.33 3.38 0.15
CA TYR A 373 12.11 3.43 -1.31
C TYR A 373 10.77 2.78 -1.71
N GLY A 374 10.33 1.76 -0.97
CA GLY A 374 9.03 1.11 -1.13
C GLY A 374 7.90 2.08 -0.83
N ARG A 375 8.03 2.83 0.26
CA ARG A 375 7.09 3.90 0.60
C ARG A 375 7.08 5.01 -0.44
N ARG A 376 8.25 5.41 -0.94
CA ARG A 376 8.34 6.43 -1.99
C ARG A 376 7.61 6.03 -3.26
N SER A 377 7.83 4.79 -3.71
CA SER A 377 7.18 4.21 -4.88
C SER A 377 5.65 4.13 -4.72
N TYR A 378 5.20 3.69 -3.54
CA TYR A 378 3.78 3.60 -3.18
C TYR A 378 3.09 4.98 -3.18
N GLU A 379 3.64 5.95 -2.45
CA GLU A 379 3.01 7.26 -2.29
C GLU A 379 2.94 8.02 -3.61
N ARG A 380 3.99 7.94 -4.45
CA ARG A 380 3.97 8.52 -5.80
C ARG A 380 2.91 7.88 -6.70
N SER A 381 2.85 6.54 -6.71
CA SER A 381 1.85 5.83 -7.51
C SER A 381 0.43 6.18 -7.07
N ARG A 382 0.19 6.21 -5.75
CA ARG A 382 -1.10 6.55 -5.15
C ARG A 382 -1.51 8.00 -5.44
N GLY A 383 -0.63 8.97 -5.18
CA GLY A 383 -0.88 10.38 -5.42
C GLY A 383 -1.17 10.69 -6.89
N ALA A 384 -0.39 10.11 -7.81
CA ALA A 384 -0.60 10.24 -9.25
C ALA A 384 -1.95 9.64 -9.68
N LEU A 385 -2.31 8.45 -9.20
CA LEU A 385 -3.60 7.81 -9.50
C LEU A 385 -4.78 8.63 -8.97
N ILE A 386 -4.74 9.09 -7.72
CA ILE A 386 -5.86 9.82 -7.10
C ILE A 386 -6.07 11.17 -7.80
N THR A 387 -5.01 11.93 -8.05
CA THR A 387 -5.11 13.24 -8.74
C THR A 387 -5.58 13.09 -10.18
N MET A 388 -5.09 12.07 -10.91
CA MET A 388 -5.56 11.76 -12.27
C MET A 388 -7.04 11.33 -12.29
N LEU A 389 -7.46 10.48 -11.35
CA LEU A 389 -8.87 10.06 -11.23
C LEU A 389 -9.77 11.25 -10.88
N PHE A 390 -9.30 12.15 -10.02
CA PHE A 390 -10.03 13.35 -9.64
C PHE A 390 -10.14 14.34 -10.82
N GLU A 391 -9.04 14.62 -11.53
CA GLU A 391 -9.05 15.42 -12.76
C GLU A 391 -10.04 14.84 -13.78
N LYS A 392 -9.98 13.52 -14.01
CA LYS A 392 -10.92 12.83 -14.90
C LYS A 392 -12.37 12.95 -14.44
N SER A 393 -12.63 12.93 -13.13
CA SER A 393 -13.99 13.08 -12.61
C SER A 393 -14.58 14.48 -12.84
N LEU A 394 -13.73 15.50 -12.96
CA LEU A 394 -14.13 16.88 -13.28
C LEU A 394 -14.36 17.09 -14.77
N SER A 395 -13.55 16.45 -15.64
CA SER A 395 -13.65 16.59 -17.10
C SER A 395 -14.71 15.70 -17.73
N ARG A 396 -15.15 14.64 -17.04
CA ARG A 396 -16.11 13.67 -17.56
C ARG A 396 -17.52 14.24 -17.70
N LYS A 397 -18.27 13.79 -18.73
CA LYS A 397 -19.71 14.07 -18.88
C LYS A 397 -20.58 13.30 -17.86
N THR A 398 -21.56 13.98 -17.28
CA THR A 398 -22.51 13.40 -16.32
C THR A 398 -23.57 12.58 -17.07
N ILE A 399 -23.36 11.27 -17.22
CA ILE A 399 -24.39 10.39 -17.78
C ILE A 399 -25.38 10.07 -16.64
N SER A 400 -26.51 10.77 -16.64
CA SER A 400 -27.59 10.52 -15.68
C SER A 400 -28.14 9.11 -15.89
N ALA A 401 -28.20 8.31 -14.81
CA ALA A 401 -28.51 6.88 -14.83
C ALA A 401 -29.98 6.53 -15.18
N SER A 402 -30.73 7.45 -15.80
CA SER A 402 -32.19 7.35 -15.95
C SER A 402 -32.67 6.73 -17.27
N THR A 403 -31.83 6.55 -18.29
CA THR A 403 -32.27 5.93 -19.55
C THR A 403 -31.96 4.44 -19.53
N LYS A 404 -32.81 3.65 -18.85
CA LYS A 404 -33.01 2.27 -19.28
C LYS A 404 -33.60 2.34 -20.70
N PRO A 405 -33.04 1.62 -21.70
CA PRO A 405 -33.72 1.46 -22.97
C PRO A 405 -35.10 0.85 -22.70
N LYS A 406 -36.16 1.44 -23.27
CA LYS A 406 -37.44 0.73 -23.39
C LYS A 406 -37.16 -0.50 -24.23
N GLU A 407 -37.17 -1.68 -23.62
CA GLU A 407 -37.32 -2.92 -24.38
C GLU A 407 -38.69 -2.86 -25.02
N ASP A 408 -38.74 -2.90 -26.35
CA ASP A 408 -39.97 -2.88 -27.12
C ASP A 408 -40.87 -4.06 -26.71
N GLU A 409 -41.96 -3.74 -26.02
CA GLU A 409 -43.10 -4.62 -25.82
C GLU A 409 -43.82 -4.81 -27.16
N HIS A 410 -43.36 -5.78 -27.96
CA HIS A 410 -44.21 -6.44 -28.94
C HIS A 410 -43.70 -7.86 -29.22
N THR A 411 -44.15 -8.83 -28.42
CA THR A 411 -44.80 -10.09 -28.87
C THR A 411 -45.08 -10.99 -27.67
N ASN A 412 -46.35 -11.02 -27.25
CA ASN A 412 -46.87 -12.00 -26.30
C ASN A 412 -47.41 -13.23 -27.04
N GLY A 413 -47.18 -14.41 -26.45
CA GLY A 413 -47.71 -15.71 -26.82
C GLY A 413 -46.59 -16.75 -26.81
N GLU A 414 -46.50 -17.77 -25.97
CA GLU A 414 -47.49 -18.48 -25.16
C GLU A 414 -46.81 -19.13 -23.94
N THR A 415 -47.62 -19.38 -22.93
CA THR A 415 -47.39 -20.26 -21.77
C THR A 415 -47.03 -21.70 -22.15
N ASN A 416 -46.05 -22.35 -21.48
CA ASN A 416 -46.27 -23.57 -20.68
C ASN A 416 -45.00 -24.26 -20.14
N ARG A 417 -45.09 -24.60 -18.84
CA ARG A 417 -44.83 -25.88 -18.15
C ARG A 417 -43.68 -26.82 -18.58
N VAL A 418 -42.93 -27.17 -17.53
CA VAL A 418 -42.12 -28.37 -17.25
C VAL A 418 -42.71 -29.69 -17.81
N ASN A 419 -41.94 -30.43 -18.63
CA ASN A 419 -41.54 -31.86 -18.44
C ASN A 419 -41.01 -32.51 -19.74
N GLY A 420 -39.96 -33.33 -19.60
CA GLY A 420 -39.91 -34.68 -20.19
C GLY A 420 -39.35 -34.91 -21.60
N THR A 421 -38.18 -35.58 -21.63
CA THR A 421 -37.80 -36.73 -22.49
C THR A 421 -37.55 -36.59 -24.01
N ASN A 422 -36.33 -37.01 -24.38
CA ASN A 422 -35.88 -37.79 -25.54
C ASN A 422 -36.37 -37.43 -26.95
N GLY A 423 -35.42 -36.97 -27.78
CA GLY A 423 -35.51 -36.99 -29.25
C GLY A 423 -34.11 -36.88 -29.86
N ILE A 424 -33.75 -37.86 -30.69
CA ILE A 424 -32.49 -38.05 -31.40
C ILE A 424 -32.47 -37.22 -32.71
N HIS A 425 -31.26 -37.01 -33.27
CA HIS A 425 -30.87 -36.39 -34.55
C HIS A 425 -30.45 -34.91 -34.44
N SER A 426 -29.31 -34.45 -34.96
CA SER A 426 -28.21 -35.06 -35.70
C SER A 426 -27.03 -34.11 -35.60
N ALA A 427 -25.86 -34.63 -35.25
CA ALA A 427 -24.61 -33.90 -35.16
C ALA A 427 -24.09 -33.55 -36.57
N ASP A 428 -23.70 -32.29 -36.76
CA ASP A 428 -22.72 -31.92 -37.78
C ASP A 428 -21.41 -31.59 -37.07
N SER A 429 -20.43 -32.47 -37.25
CA SER A 429 -19.16 -32.49 -36.53
C SER A 429 -18.09 -31.74 -37.30
N THR A 430 -17.72 -30.53 -36.86
CA THR A 430 -16.40 -29.97 -37.19
C THR A 430 -15.38 -30.48 -36.17
N LYS A 431 -14.47 -31.31 -36.66
CA LYS A 431 -13.40 -31.97 -35.91
C LYS A 431 -12.42 -30.93 -35.34
N VAL A 432 -12.38 -30.81 -34.02
CA VAL A 432 -11.25 -30.21 -33.28
C VAL A 432 -10.18 -31.30 -33.08
N PRO A 433 -8.87 -31.03 -33.28
CA PRO A 433 -7.82 -32.04 -33.17
C PRO A 433 -7.69 -32.58 -31.73
N PRO A 434 -7.25 -33.84 -31.55
CA PRO A 434 -7.12 -34.45 -30.23
C PRO A 434 -5.99 -33.77 -29.45
N VAL A 435 -6.35 -33.22 -28.29
CA VAL A 435 -5.39 -32.70 -27.32
C VAL A 435 -4.54 -33.87 -26.80
N PRO A 436 -3.19 -33.75 -26.79
CA PRO A 436 -2.29 -34.79 -26.31
C PRO A 436 -2.59 -35.27 -24.89
N TRP A 437 -2.36 -36.55 -24.60
CA TRP A 437 -2.67 -37.19 -23.32
C TRP A 437 -2.00 -36.53 -22.10
N TRP A 438 -0.80 -35.97 -22.26
CA TRP A 438 -0.10 -35.23 -21.21
C TRP A 438 -0.78 -33.89 -20.85
N LYS A 439 -1.45 -33.23 -21.80
CA LYS A 439 -2.28 -32.04 -21.53
C LYS A 439 -3.57 -32.37 -20.79
N ARG A 440 -4.07 -33.62 -20.83
CA ARG A 440 -5.22 -34.07 -20.02
C ARG A 440 -4.83 -34.27 -18.56
N GLY A 441 -3.64 -34.81 -18.28
CA GLY A 441 -3.09 -34.89 -16.92
C GLY A 441 -2.81 -33.50 -16.33
N LEU A 442 -2.18 -32.62 -17.12
CA LEU A 442 -1.91 -31.24 -16.72
C LEU A 442 -3.20 -30.45 -16.44
N ASN A 443 -4.23 -30.61 -17.27
CA ASN A 443 -5.54 -29.97 -17.07
C ASN A 443 -6.35 -30.52 -15.89
N MET A 444 -6.08 -31.76 -15.45
CA MET A 444 -6.73 -32.33 -14.27
C MET A 444 -6.16 -31.75 -12.97
N VAL A 445 -4.87 -31.39 -12.98
CA VAL A 445 -4.18 -30.72 -11.87
C VAL A 445 -4.40 -29.20 -11.90
N THR A 446 -4.48 -28.57 -13.08
CA THR A 446 -4.60 -27.11 -13.20
C THR A 446 -6.03 -26.59 -13.16
N LYS A 447 -7.05 -27.36 -13.54
CA LYS A 447 -8.46 -26.92 -13.47
C LYS A 447 -8.95 -26.56 -12.05
N PRO A 448 -8.65 -27.31 -10.97
CA PRO A 448 -9.04 -26.88 -9.64
C PRO A 448 -8.28 -25.61 -9.19
N PHE A 449 -7.01 -25.45 -9.60
CA PHE A 449 -6.21 -24.25 -9.34
C PHE A 449 -6.75 -23.01 -10.08
N LEU A 450 -7.05 -23.14 -11.38
CA LEU A 450 -7.63 -22.09 -12.24
C LEU A 450 -9.07 -21.73 -11.85
N SER A 451 -9.86 -22.70 -11.39
CA SER A 451 -11.22 -22.49 -10.87
C SER A 451 -11.22 -21.83 -9.49
N CYS A 452 -10.16 -22.02 -8.69
CA CYS A 452 -9.98 -21.34 -7.40
C CYS A 452 -9.51 -19.89 -7.61
N CYS A 453 -8.67 -19.64 -8.61
CA CYS A 453 -8.18 -18.32 -9.00
C CYS A 453 -9.19 -17.44 -9.79
N GLY A 454 -10.48 -17.80 -9.85
CA GLY A 454 -11.52 -16.91 -10.35
C GLY A 454 -11.47 -16.57 -11.85
N LEU A 455 -10.72 -17.31 -12.66
CA LEU A 455 -10.66 -17.12 -14.12
C LEU A 455 -11.94 -17.69 -14.78
N ARG A 456 -13.03 -16.92 -14.71
CA ARG A 456 -14.23 -17.16 -15.53
C ARG A 456 -13.90 -16.92 -17.01
N THR A 457 -14.33 -17.86 -17.86
CA THR A 457 -14.44 -17.68 -19.31
C THR A 457 -15.23 -16.43 -19.64
N LYS A 458 -14.70 -15.60 -20.55
CA LYS A 458 -15.29 -14.33 -21.01
C LYS A 458 -16.75 -14.54 -21.42
N GLU A 459 -17.69 -14.04 -20.62
CA GLU A 459 -19.03 -13.71 -21.12
C GLU A 459 -18.94 -12.54 -22.10
N ALA A 460 -19.81 -12.54 -23.11
CA ALA A 460 -19.90 -11.47 -24.10
C ALA A 460 -20.08 -10.12 -23.38
N LYS A 461 -19.22 -9.15 -23.68
CA LYS A 461 -19.24 -7.81 -23.07
C LYS A 461 -20.57 -7.13 -23.42
N LYS A 462 -21.49 -7.04 -22.46
CA LYS A 462 -22.56 -6.04 -22.48
C LYS A 462 -21.93 -4.63 -22.60
N PRO A 463 -22.55 -3.67 -23.30
CA PRO A 463 -22.11 -2.28 -23.26
C PRO A 463 -21.99 -1.84 -21.80
N LYS A 464 -20.82 -1.35 -21.41
CA LYS A 464 -20.51 -1.06 -20.01
C LYS A 464 -21.21 0.24 -19.62
N GLU A 465 -22.07 0.17 -18.61
CA GLU A 465 -22.69 1.34 -18.02
C GLU A 465 -21.62 2.30 -17.46
N PRO A 466 -21.82 3.61 -17.61
CA PRO A 466 -20.90 4.63 -17.13
C PRO A 466 -20.75 4.61 -15.61
N ALA A 467 -19.62 5.09 -15.09
CA ALA A 467 -19.35 4.98 -13.67
C ALA A 467 -20.30 5.82 -12.78
N SER A 468 -21.04 5.19 -11.88
CA SER A 468 -21.81 5.88 -10.84
C SER A 468 -20.88 6.52 -9.79
N MET A 469 -21.39 7.47 -8.99
CA MET A 469 -20.62 8.10 -7.90
C MET A 469 -20.05 7.06 -6.93
N GLY A 470 -20.83 6.04 -6.57
CA GLY A 470 -20.37 4.93 -5.73
C GLY A 470 -19.22 4.13 -6.38
N LYS A 471 -19.25 3.96 -7.72
CA LYS A 471 -18.16 3.31 -8.46
C LYS A 471 -16.90 4.17 -8.46
N ILE A 472 -16.99 5.49 -8.66
CA ILE A 472 -15.83 6.41 -8.61
C ILE A 472 -15.19 6.39 -7.21
N LEU A 473 -16.01 6.49 -6.16
CA LEU A 473 -15.51 6.41 -4.79
C LEU A 473 -14.81 5.08 -4.51
N ASN A 474 -15.32 3.97 -5.06
CA ASN A 474 -14.67 2.67 -4.96
C ASN A 474 -13.37 2.59 -5.78
N LEU A 475 -13.29 3.24 -6.95
CA LEU A 475 -12.04 3.35 -7.72
C LEU A 475 -10.97 4.09 -6.90
N MET A 476 -11.34 5.20 -6.25
CA MET A 476 -10.40 6.00 -5.46
C MET A 476 -10.01 5.35 -4.13
N ARG A 477 -10.96 4.77 -3.39
CA ARG A 477 -10.70 4.19 -2.05
C ARG A 477 -10.20 2.75 -2.12
N GLY A 478 -10.58 1.99 -3.14
CA GLY A 478 -10.22 0.58 -3.30
C GLY A 478 -9.16 0.38 -4.38
N ASP A 479 -9.52 0.61 -5.64
CA ASP A 479 -8.68 0.19 -6.78
C ASP A 479 -7.34 0.92 -6.86
N ALA A 480 -7.33 2.23 -6.62
CA ALA A 480 -6.10 3.01 -6.61
C ALA A 480 -5.13 2.52 -5.52
N TYR A 481 -5.65 2.13 -4.36
CA TYR A 481 -4.87 1.55 -3.26
C TYR A 481 -4.36 0.16 -3.63
N GLU A 482 -5.19 -0.70 -4.23
CA GLU A 482 -4.77 -2.03 -4.68
C GLU A 482 -3.65 -1.98 -5.71
N VAL A 483 -3.70 -1.03 -6.66
CA VAL A 483 -2.63 -0.84 -7.65
C VAL A 483 -1.37 -0.26 -6.98
N ALA A 484 -1.51 0.80 -6.18
CA ALA A 484 -0.37 1.44 -5.53
C ALA A 484 0.37 0.47 -4.58
N GLN A 485 -0.36 -0.37 -3.85
CA GLN A 485 0.24 -1.36 -2.95
C GLN A 485 1.21 -2.32 -3.67
N ARG A 486 0.96 -2.65 -4.95
CA ARG A 486 1.88 -3.52 -5.72
C ARG A 486 3.23 -2.88 -6.01
N PHE A 487 3.31 -1.55 -6.01
CA PHE A 487 4.58 -0.82 -6.15
C PHE A 487 5.39 -0.80 -4.85
N TRP A 488 4.75 -1.00 -3.69
CA TRP A 488 5.43 -1.27 -2.41
C TRP A 488 6.01 -2.69 -2.40
N ASP A 489 5.18 -3.67 -2.73
CA ASP A 489 5.52 -5.11 -2.66
C ASP A 489 6.29 -5.61 -3.90
N PHE A 490 6.75 -4.70 -4.78
CA PHE A 490 7.24 -5.08 -6.11
C PHE A 490 8.43 -6.03 -6.06
N ALA A 491 9.35 -5.83 -5.10
CA ALA A 491 10.52 -6.68 -4.92
C ALA A 491 10.15 -8.14 -4.58
N ASP A 492 8.99 -8.39 -3.95
CA ASP A 492 8.55 -9.74 -3.59
C ASP A 492 8.30 -10.62 -4.83
N PHE A 493 7.90 -10.03 -5.96
CA PHE A 493 7.71 -10.78 -7.20
C PHE A 493 9.01 -11.39 -7.74
N ILE A 494 10.17 -10.85 -7.37
CA ILE A 494 11.49 -11.35 -7.77
C ILE A 494 12.15 -12.11 -6.62
N THR A 495 12.10 -11.56 -5.41
CA THR A 495 12.83 -12.09 -4.25
C THR A 495 12.20 -13.35 -3.67
N GLN A 496 10.87 -13.51 -3.68
CA GLN A 496 10.23 -14.72 -3.14
C GLN A 496 10.55 -15.96 -4.01
N PRO A 497 10.42 -15.92 -5.37
CA PRO A 497 10.87 -17.03 -6.20
C PRO A 497 12.38 -17.28 -6.12
N LEU A 498 13.18 -16.21 -6.06
CA LEU A 498 14.63 -16.33 -5.90
C LEU A 498 15.00 -17.00 -4.56
N GLY A 499 14.37 -16.58 -3.46
CA GLY A 499 14.55 -17.14 -2.13
C GLY A 499 14.18 -18.63 -2.09
N LEU A 500 13.09 -19.03 -2.76
CA LEU A 500 12.72 -20.42 -2.93
C LEU A 500 13.83 -21.20 -3.67
N ILE A 501 14.30 -20.72 -4.81
CA ILE A 501 15.38 -21.39 -5.57
C ILE A 501 16.65 -21.51 -4.73
N LEU A 502 17.05 -20.43 -4.07
CA LEU A 502 18.25 -20.40 -3.23
C LEU A 502 18.11 -21.33 -2.01
N SER A 503 16.93 -21.42 -1.39
CA SER A 503 16.67 -22.37 -0.30
C SER A 503 16.77 -23.83 -0.77
N ILE A 504 16.23 -24.18 -1.94
CA ILE A 504 16.35 -25.52 -2.53
C ILE A 504 17.84 -25.86 -2.74
N ILE A 505 18.62 -24.92 -3.29
CA ILE A 505 20.05 -25.10 -3.50
C ILE A 505 20.80 -25.26 -2.16
N ALA A 506 20.48 -24.44 -1.16
CA ALA A 506 21.13 -24.48 0.15
C ALA A 506 20.83 -25.80 0.88
N VAL A 507 19.59 -26.25 0.88
CA VAL A 507 19.20 -27.52 1.50
C VAL A 507 19.81 -28.70 0.75
N TRP A 508 19.83 -28.68 -0.58
CA TRP A 508 20.50 -29.72 -1.39
C TRP A 508 21.99 -29.81 -1.08
N LYS A 509 22.67 -28.68 -0.90
CA LYS A 509 24.09 -28.66 -0.50
C LYS A 509 24.31 -29.20 0.92
N LEU A 510 23.34 -29.02 1.83
CA LEU A 510 23.47 -29.44 3.23
C LEU A 510 23.15 -30.93 3.43
N LEU A 511 22.01 -31.39 2.91
CA LEU A 511 21.47 -32.73 3.16
C LEU A 511 21.51 -33.66 1.94
N GLY A 512 21.64 -33.12 0.72
CA GLY A 512 21.57 -33.88 -0.52
C GLY A 512 20.15 -34.23 -0.95
N TRP A 513 20.00 -35.37 -1.64
CA TRP A 513 18.72 -35.87 -2.17
C TRP A 513 17.63 -36.21 -1.12
N PRO A 514 17.91 -36.56 0.15
CA PRO A 514 16.88 -36.83 1.17
C PRO A 514 15.86 -35.68 1.38
N CYS A 515 16.27 -34.44 1.15
CA CYS A 515 15.38 -33.27 1.23
C CYS A 515 14.16 -33.39 0.29
N PHE A 516 14.32 -33.97 -0.91
CA PHE A 516 13.22 -34.05 -1.86
C PHE A 516 12.08 -34.95 -1.39
N ILE A 517 12.37 -35.94 -0.54
CA ILE A 517 11.34 -36.77 0.08
C ILE A 517 10.52 -35.96 1.07
N GLY A 518 11.19 -35.10 1.85
CA GLY A 518 10.50 -34.14 2.70
C GLY A 518 9.61 -33.19 1.89
N VAL A 519 10.09 -32.68 0.75
CA VAL A 519 9.30 -31.79 -0.12
C VAL A 519 8.03 -32.49 -0.64
N ILE A 520 8.08 -33.80 -0.90
CA ILE A 520 6.88 -34.59 -1.25
C ILE A 520 5.86 -34.56 -0.10
N ALA A 521 6.30 -34.67 1.16
CA ALA A 521 5.42 -34.57 2.32
C ALA A 521 4.72 -33.19 2.40
N VAL A 522 5.45 -32.10 2.09
CA VAL A 522 4.87 -30.75 1.99
C VAL A 522 3.80 -30.69 0.90
N PHE A 523 4.06 -31.23 -0.29
CA PHE A 523 3.07 -31.25 -1.38
C PHE A 523 1.81 -32.04 -1.02
N ILE A 524 1.96 -33.17 -0.32
CA ILE A 524 0.82 -33.95 0.19
C ILE A 524 0.01 -33.14 1.20
N GLY A 525 0.68 -32.49 2.16
CA GLY A 525 0.03 -31.62 3.14
C GLY A 525 -0.68 -30.43 2.50
N GLN A 526 -0.09 -29.81 1.49
CA GLN A 526 -0.71 -28.74 0.70
C GLN A 526 -1.94 -29.22 -0.08
N ALA A 527 -1.87 -30.41 -0.68
CA ALA A 527 -3.02 -31.01 -1.37
C ALA A 527 -4.19 -31.26 -0.40
N PHE A 528 -3.92 -31.77 0.79
CA PHE A 528 -4.93 -31.95 1.83
C PHE A 528 -5.50 -30.59 2.30
N SER A 529 -4.63 -29.62 2.54
CA SER A 529 -5.00 -28.25 2.92
C SER A 529 -5.95 -27.61 1.91
N PHE A 530 -5.77 -27.85 0.61
CA PHE A 530 -6.65 -27.33 -0.44
C PHE A 530 -8.10 -27.82 -0.30
N PHE A 531 -8.32 -29.09 0.04
CA PHE A 531 -9.67 -29.62 0.24
C PHE A 531 -10.35 -28.98 1.46
N VAL A 532 -9.61 -28.85 2.56
CA VAL A 532 -10.09 -28.18 3.78
C VAL A 532 -10.39 -26.71 3.51
N LEU A 533 -9.53 -26.02 2.76
CA LEU A 533 -9.73 -24.62 2.34
C LEU A 533 -11.00 -24.47 1.49
N LYS A 534 -11.30 -25.40 0.59
CA LYS A 534 -12.53 -25.36 -0.21
C LYS A 534 -13.77 -25.45 0.67
N ALA A 535 -13.77 -26.32 1.67
CA ALA A 535 -14.86 -26.42 2.65
C ALA A 535 -14.97 -25.12 3.49
N LEU A 536 -13.84 -24.59 3.95
CA LEU A 536 -13.77 -23.31 4.67
C LEU A 536 -14.39 -22.17 3.85
N MET A 537 -14.00 -22.03 2.58
CA MET A 537 -14.50 -20.98 1.68
C MET A 537 -16.02 -21.09 1.42
N TYR A 538 -16.57 -22.30 1.41
CA TYR A 538 -18.02 -22.51 1.28
C TYR A 538 -18.78 -21.93 2.48
N TYR A 539 -18.37 -22.28 3.71
CA TYR A 539 -19.00 -21.74 4.92
C TYR A 539 -18.72 -20.26 5.14
N GLU A 540 -17.53 -19.78 4.75
CA GLU A 540 -17.18 -18.36 4.75
C GLU A 540 -18.16 -17.53 3.91
N ARG A 541 -18.56 -18.02 2.73
CA ARG A 541 -19.57 -17.36 1.89
C ARG A 541 -20.93 -17.31 2.58
N GLN A 542 -21.39 -18.42 3.14
CA GLN A 542 -22.66 -18.45 3.89
C GLN A 542 -22.63 -17.49 5.09
N ARG A 543 -21.52 -17.44 5.83
CA ARG A 543 -21.34 -16.52 6.96
C ARG A 543 -21.43 -15.06 6.51
N ARG A 544 -20.85 -14.70 5.35
CA ARG A 544 -20.95 -13.33 4.80
C ARG A 544 -22.40 -12.97 4.50
N THR A 545 -23.15 -13.86 3.85
CA THR A 545 -24.58 -13.64 3.59
C THR A 545 -25.39 -13.46 4.89
N ALA A 546 -25.10 -14.25 5.93
CA ALA A 546 -25.73 -14.08 7.24
C ALA A 546 -25.34 -12.76 7.92
N SER A 547 -24.07 -12.35 7.80
CA SER A 547 -23.59 -11.06 8.29
C SER A 547 -24.28 -9.90 7.58
N ASP A 548 -24.41 -9.93 6.26
CA ASP A 548 -25.12 -8.91 5.47
C ASP A 548 -26.59 -8.82 5.90
N THR A 549 -27.23 -9.96 6.14
CA THR A 549 -28.61 -10.01 6.65
C THR A 549 -28.73 -9.33 8.02
N LYS A 550 -27.80 -9.60 8.94
CA LYS A 550 -27.74 -8.94 10.25
C LYS A 550 -27.50 -7.42 10.09
N LEU A 551 -26.54 -7.02 9.28
CA LEU A 551 -26.20 -5.61 9.05
C LEU A 551 -27.39 -4.85 8.46
N HIS A 552 -28.10 -5.44 7.50
CA HIS A 552 -29.29 -4.87 6.90
C HIS A 552 -30.40 -4.63 7.95
N LYS A 553 -30.65 -5.61 8.82
CA LYS A 553 -31.63 -5.47 9.94
C LYS A 553 -31.23 -4.39 10.94
N ILE A 554 -29.93 -4.28 11.27
CA ILE A 554 -29.42 -3.19 12.12
C ILE A 554 -29.63 -1.84 11.42
N SER A 555 -29.42 -1.77 10.10
CA SER A 555 -29.58 -0.53 9.34
C SER A 555 -31.01 0.00 9.41
N GLN A 556 -31.96 -0.89 9.10
CA GLN A 556 -33.39 -0.60 9.17
C GLN A 556 -33.82 -0.18 10.57
N LEU A 557 -33.30 -0.83 11.61
CA LEU A 557 -33.56 -0.46 13.00
C LEU A 557 -33.09 0.97 13.29
N VAL A 558 -31.85 1.32 12.93
CA VAL A 558 -31.28 2.65 13.21
C VAL A 558 -32.03 3.75 12.46
N GLU A 559 -32.35 3.51 11.19
CA GLU A 559 -33.11 4.45 10.35
C GLU A 559 -34.54 4.64 10.87
N SER A 560 -35.16 3.57 11.36
CA SER A 560 -36.58 3.58 11.78
C SER A 560 -36.78 3.65 13.29
N ILE A 561 -35.73 3.87 14.08
CA ILE A 561 -35.77 3.70 15.55
C ILE A 561 -36.83 4.57 16.22
N ARG A 562 -37.05 5.79 15.71
CA ARG A 562 -38.05 6.73 16.26
C ARG A 562 -39.46 6.18 16.12
N HIS A 563 -39.83 5.78 14.90
CA HIS A 563 -41.12 5.18 14.62
C HIS A 563 -41.33 3.89 15.41
N LEU A 564 -40.31 3.02 15.46
CA LEU A 564 -40.38 1.76 16.20
C LEU A 564 -40.62 1.96 17.69
N ARG A 565 -40.04 3.01 18.29
CA ARG A 565 -40.27 3.36 19.70
C ARG A 565 -41.64 3.96 19.96
N TRP A 566 -42.18 4.76 19.04
CA TRP A 566 -43.56 5.25 19.18
C TRP A 566 -44.58 4.10 19.18
N TYR A 567 -44.34 3.04 18.41
CA TYR A 567 -45.20 1.84 18.40
C TYR A 567 -44.90 0.82 19.50
N GLY A 568 -43.83 1.01 20.29
CA GLY A 568 -43.40 0.02 21.29
C GLY A 568 -42.86 -1.29 20.68
N TRP A 569 -42.41 -1.29 19.43
CA TRP A 569 -41.95 -2.48 18.69
C TRP A 569 -40.45 -2.75 18.80
N GLN A 570 -39.70 -1.89 19.50
CA GLN A 570 -38.24 -1.95 19.55
C GLN A 570 -37.70 -3.29 20.07
N ASP A 571 -38.36 -3.91 21.06
CA ASP A 571 -37.92 -5.17 21.66
C ASP A 571 -38.11 -6.38 20.73
N ILE A 572 -39.18 -6.36 19.94
CA ILE A 572 -39.45 -7.39 18.91
C ILE A 572 -38.38 -7.34 17.82
N TRP A 573 -38.01 -6.12 17.39
CA TRP A 573 -36.94 -5.92 16.43
C TRP A 573 -35.57 -6.29 17.00
N LEU A 574 -35.30 -5.95 18.25
CA LEU A 574 -34.09 -6.36 18.96
C LEU A 574 -33.96 -7.89 18.99
N ALA A 575 -35.04 -8.62 19.31
CA ALA A 575 -35.05 -10.09 19.30
C ALA A 575 -34.73 -10.66 17.91
N ARG A 576 -35.30 -10.09 16.83
CA ARG A 576 -35.00 -10.50 15.44
C ARG A 576 -33.54 -10.26 15.03
N ILE A 577 -32.91 -9.23 15.60
CA ILE A 577 -31.47 -8.95 15.39
C ILE A 577 -30.63 -9.95 16.20
N MET A 578 -31.01 -10.26 17.44
CA MET A 578 -30.33 -11.28 18.25
C MET A 578 -30.38 -12.66 17.60
N GLU A 579 -31.51 -13.03 16.98
CA GLU A 579 -31.63 -14.27 16.21
C GLU A 579 -30.71 -14.28 14.97
N ALA A 580 -30.72 -13.20 14.19
CA ALA A 580 -29.80 -13.05 13.05
C ALA A 580 -28.33 -13.14 13.48
N ARG A 581 -27.99 -12.53 14.62
CA ARG A 581 -26.66 -12.61 15.22
C ARG A 581 -26.31 -14.03 15.66
N GLN A 582 -27.22 -14.77 16.27
CA GLN A 582 -26.97 -16.14 16.70
C GLN A 582 -26.71 -17.06 15.49
N ASN A 583 -27.45 -16.87 14.39
CA ASN A 583 -27.22 -17.58 13.13
C ASN A 583 -25.84 -17.27 12.53
N GLU A 584 -25.45 -15.99 12.50
CA GLU A 584 -24.11 -15.57 12.08
C GLU A 584 -23.01 -16.19 12.96
N LEU A 585 -23.18 -16.15 14.28
CA LEU A 585 -22.23 -16.70 15.25
C LEU A 585 -22.07 -18.21 15.11
N TRP A 586 -23.15 -18.95 14.87
CA TRP A 586 -23.09 -20.39 14.62
C TRP A 586 -22.28 -20.71 13.35
N LEU A 587 -22.59 -20.04 12.23
CA LEU A 587 -21.81 -20.18 10.99
C LEU A 587 -20.35 -19.77 11.20
N ARG A 588 -20.09 -18.79 12.06
CA ARG A 588 -18.73 -18.42 12.45
C ARG A 588 -18.03 -19.53 13.22
N VAL A 589 -18.68 -20.19 14.18
CA VAL A 589 -18.11 -21.35 14.90
C VAL A 589 -17.74 -22.46 13.91
N ILE A 590 -18.64 -22.80 12.97
CA ILE A 590 -18.35 -23.79 11.92
C ILE A 590 -17.16 -23.37 11.07
N THR A 591 -17.14 -22.11 10.62
CA THR A 591 -16.04 -21.58 9.80
C THR A 591 -14.72 -21.61 10.56
N LYS A 592 -14.73 -21.27 11.85
CA LYS A 592 -13.55 -21.30 12.71
C LYS A 592 -13.10 -22.71 13.07
N ALA A 593 -14.01 -23.69 13.15
CA ALA A 593 -13.66 -25.11 13.30
C ALA A 593 -12.91 -25.62 12.06
N TRP A 594 -13.41 -25.32 10.86
CA TRP A 594 -12.69 -25.59 9.61
C TRP A 594 -11.36 -24.86 9.53
N GLY A 595 -11.29 -23.61 10.00
CA GLY A 595 -10.05 -22.85 10.09
C GLY A 595 -9.04 -23.48 11.05
N THR A 596 -9.50 -23.99 12.20
CA THR A 596 -8.66 -24.70 13.17
C THR A 596 -8.12 -26.00 12.59
N LEU A 597 -8.95 -26.76 11.86
CA LEU A 597 -8.51 -27.95 11.14
C LEU A 597 -7.47 -27.60 10.07
N LEU A 598 -7.68 -26.51 9.31
CA LEU A 598 -6.72 -26.04 8.32
C LEU A 598 -5.38 -25.68 8.97
N SER A 599 -5.39 -24.94 10.08
CA SER A 599 -4.18 -24.60 10.84
C SER A 599 -3.47 -25.83 11.41
N PHE A 600 -4.23 -26.83 11.88
CA PHE A 600 -3.67 -28.12 12.32
C PHE A 600 -2.94 -28.83 11.19
N VAL A 601 -3.57 -28.92 10.01
CA VAL A 601 -2.97 -29.56 8.83
C VAL A 601 -1.69 -28.85 8.42
N TYR A 602 -1.69 -27.51 8.42
CA TYR A 602 -0.50 -26.74 8.08
C TYR A 602 0.63 -26.99 9.09
N MET A 603 0.35 -26.90 10.39
CA MET A 603 1.35 -27.17 11.43
C MET A 603 1.88 -28.61 11.34
N PHE A 604 0.98 -29.58 11.14
CA PHE A 604 1.35 -30.98 11.00
C PHE A 604 2.19 -31.23 9.74
N SER A 605 1.83 -30.63 8.61
CA SER A 605 2.62 -30.71 7.39
C SER A 605 4.00 -30.08 7.55
N SER A 606 4.08 -28.96 8.28
CA SER A 606 5.33 -28.27 8.60
C SER A 606 6.24 -29.14 9.45
N GLY A 607 5.74 -29.70 10.55
CA GLY A 607 6.51 -30.60 11.42
C GLY A 607 6.86 -31.94 10.77
N MET A 608 6.00 -32.47 9.89
CA MET A 608 6.28 -33.71 9.14
C MET A 608 7.41 -33.55 8.12
N PHE A 609 7.66 -32.33 7.64
CA PHE A 609 8.68 -32.10 6.63
C PHE A 609 10.10 -32.44 7.15
N PRO A 610 10.58 -31.87 8.27
CA PRO A 610 11.82 -32.29 8.90
C PRO A 610 11.85 -33.76 9.29
N VAL A 611 10.75 -34.31 9.82
CA VAL A 611 10.67 -35.73 10.24
C VAL A 611 10.98 -36.67 9.08
N VAL A 612 10.34 -36.46 7.93
CA VAL A 612 10.53 -37.28 6.73
C VAL A 612 11.92 -37.06 6.12
N ALA A 613 12.40 -35.82 6.10
CA ALA A 613 13.73 -35.51 5.56
C ALA A 613 14.86 -36.12 6.41
N PHE A 614 14.79 -36.02 7.74
CA PHE A 614 15.76 -36.63 8.64
C PHE A 614 15.65 -38.15 8.67
N TRP A 615 14.44 -38.72 8.54
CA TRP A 615 14.27 -40.16 8.34
C TRP A 615 15.01 -40.65 7.09
N ALA A 616 14.82 -39.98 5.95
CA ALA A 616 15.53 -40.33 4.71
C ALA A 616 17.05 -40.13 4.84
N TYR A 617 17.49 -39.09 5.54
CA TYR A 617 18.92 -38.81 5.75
C TYR A 617 19.61 -39.86 6.64
N CYS A 618 18.99 -40.23 7.77
CA CYS A 618 19.60 -41.16 8.72
C CYS A 618 19.43 -42.63 8.31
N VAL A 619 18.24 -43.01 7.84
CA VAL A 619 17.91 -44.42 7.55
C VAL A 619 18.33 -44.80 6.14
N TRP A 620 18.06 -43.94 5.15
CA TRP A 620 18.26 -44.29 3.73
C TRP A 620 19.62 -43.85 3.21
N ALA A 621 20.09 -42.64 3.55
CA ALA A 621 21.44 -42.18 3.19
C ALA A 621 22.52 -42.63 4.20
N GLY A 622 22.12 -43.14 5.37
CA GLY A 622 23.04 -43.67 6.38
C GLY A 622 23.99 -42.64 7.00
N GLN A 623 23.64 -41.34 6.95
CA GLN A 623 24.48 -40.27 7.46
C GLN A 623 24.11 -39.89 8.90
N PRO A 624 25.08 -39.55 9.77
CA PRO A 624 24.81 -39.13 11.14
C PRO A 624 24.24 -37.70 11.18
N LEU A 625 23.15 -37.50 11.92
CA LEU A 625 22.54 -36.18 12.09
C LEU A 625 23.19 -35.42 13.26
N ARG A 626 24.26 -34.69 12.96
CA ARG A 626 24.99 -33.85 13.94
C ARG A 626 24.29 -32.50 14.20
N VAL A 627 24.67 -31.83 15.29
CA VAL A 627 24.13 -30.53 15.72
C VAL A 627 24.36 -29.46 14.65
N ASP A 628 25.54 -29.43 14.04
CA ASP A 628 25.91 -28.50 12.96
C ASP A 628 25.08 -28.70 11.66
N VAL A 629 24.49 -29.88 11.44
CA VAL A 629 23.61 -30.15 10.29
C VAL A 629 22.14 -29.94 10.64
N ALA A 630 21.69 -30.40 11.81
CA ALA A 630 20.28 -30.44 12.20
C ALA A 630 19.65 -29.04 12.33
N PHE A 631 20.28 -28.12 13.08
CA PHE A 631 19.71 -26.80 13.33
C PHE A 631 19.68 -25.89 12.08
N PRO A 632 20.76 -25.80 11.28
CA PRO A 632 20.71 -25.11 9.99
C PRO A 632 19.71 -25.72 9.02
N ALA A 633 19.55 -27.04 9.01
CA ALA A 633 18.55 -27.71 8.18
C ALA A 633 17.12 -27.29 8.56
N LEU A 634 16.79 -27.26 9.86
CA LEU A 634 15.48 -26.78 10.32
C LEU A 634 15.17 -25.36 9.87
N GLN A 635 16.13 -24.44 9.99
CA GLN A 635 15.95 -23.06 9.52
C GLN A 635 15.72 -23.00 8.00
N LEU A 636 16.53 -23.73 7.22
CA LEU A 636 16.37 -23.78 5.77
C LEU A 636 15.06 -24.45 5.36
N PHE A 637 14.58 -25.45 6.11
CA PHE A 637 13.28 -26.08 5.90
C PHE A 637 12.12 -25.10 6.10
N GLN A 638 12.16 -24.31 7.18
CA GLN A 638 11.17 -23.25 7.41
C GLN A 638 11.18 -22.20 6.29
N MET A 639 12.37 -21.80 5.80
CA MET A 639 12.49 -20.88 4.67
C MET A 639 11.92 -21.46 3.38
N LEU A 640 12.21 -22.74 3.08
CA LEU A 640 11.68 -23.44 1.92
C LEU A 640 10.15 -23.54 1.97
N GLU A 641 9.62 -23.93 3.13
CA GLU A 641 8.18 -24.05 3.34
C GLU A 641 7.47 -22.71 3.17
N MET A 642 8.01 -21.64 3.77
CA MET A 642 7.47 -20.28 3.61
C MET A 642 7.47 -19.86 2.14
N GLY A 643 8.56 -20.12 1.41
CA GLY A 643 8.64 -19.85 -0.03
C GLY A 643 7.61 -20.62 -0.86
N LEU A 644 7.32 -21.88 -0.50
CA LEU A 644 6.28 -22.69 -1.17
C LEU A 644 4.86 -22.17 -0.88
N GLN A 645 4.63 -21.59 0.30
CA GLN A 645 3.32 -21.05 0.70
C GLN A 645 3.06 -19.64 0.13
N THR A 646 4.08 -18.80 -0.05
CA THR A 646 3.90 -17.40 -0.50
C THR A 646 3.66 -17.25 -2.00
N VAL A 647 4.27 -18.11 -2.83
CA VAL A 647 4.20 -18.01 -4.30
C VAL A 647 2.77 -18.02 -4.86
N PRO A 648 1.85 -18.90 -4.45
CA PRO A 648 0.45 -18.85 -4.91
C PRO A 648 -0.28 -17.54 -4.55
N GLY A 649 0.09 -16.95 -3.40
CA GLY A 649 -0.43 -15.65 -2.95
C GLY A 649 -0.08 -14.53 -3.91
N LEU A 650 1.18 -14.48 -4.38
CA LEU A 650 1.66 -13.46 -5.34
C LEU A 650 0.90 -13.48 -6.66
N VAL A 651 0.53 -14.67 -7.15
CA VAL A 651 -0.29 -14.78 -8.37
C VAL A 651 -1.66 -14.12 -8.17
N THR A 652 -2.26 -14.34 -7.00
CA THR A 652 -3.58 -13.79 -6.66
C THR A 652 -3.53 -12.27 -6.51
N THR A 653 -2.50 -11.73 -5.85
CA THR A 653 -2.34 -10.27 -5.67
C THR A 653 -2.12 -9.57 -7.02
N LEU A 654 -1.34 -10.18 -7.92
CA LEU A 654 -1.13 -9.65 -9.27
C LEU A 654 -2.40 -9.69 -10.12
N LEU A 655 -3.20 -10.76 -10.01
CA LEU A 655 -4.50 -10.86 -10.70
C LEU A 655 -5.45 -9.75 -10.24
N ASN A 656 -5.59 -9.55 -8.93
CA ASN A 656 -6.45 -8.51 -8.36
C ASN A 656 -6.02 -7.12 -8.80
N ALA A 657 -4.71 -6.84 -8.76
CA ALA A 657 -4.17 -5.57 -9.23
C ALA A 657 -4.42 -5.35 -10.73
N ARG A 658 -4.29 -6.40 -11.56
CA ARG A 658 -4.62 -6.32 -12.99
C ARG A 658 -6.09 -6.00 -13.23
N ILE A 659 -7.00 -6.56 -12.43
CA ILE A 659 -8.44 -6.28 -12.54
C ILE A 659 -8.73 -4.84 -12.13
N ALA A 660 -8.16 -4.37 -11.00
CA ALA A 660 -8.30 -2.99 -10.53
C ALA A 660 -7.74 -1.99 -11.56
N MET A 661 -6.54 -2.26 -12.07
CA MET A 661 -5.91 -1.49 -13.15
C MET A 661 -6.80 -1.42 -14.40
N GLY A 662 -7.41 -2.54 -14.79
CA GLY A 662 -8.35 -2.59 -15.90
C GLY A 662 -9.58 -1.70 -15.69
N ARG A 663 -10.13 -1.63 -14.48
CA ARG A 663 -11.25 -0.74 -14.15
C ARG A 663 -10.85 0.73 -14.18
N ILE A 664 -9.65 1.07 -13.72
CA ILE A 664 -9.10 2.43 -13.82
C ILE A 664 -8.90 2.82 -15.29
N GLU A 665 -8.28 1.95 -16.10
CA GLU A 665 -8.09 2.23 -17.54
C GLU A 665 -9.42 2.33 -18.30
N ASP A 666 -10.42 1.54 -17.94
CA ASP A 666 -11.77 1.67 -18.50
C ASP A 666 -12.39 3.04 -18.14
N PHE A 667 -12.26 3.48 -16.89
CA PHE A 667 -12.75 4.79 -16.44
C PHE A 667 -12.04 5.96 -17.12
N MET A 668 -10.71 5.87 -17.31
CA MET A 668 -9.94 6.90 -18.01
C MET A 668 -10.33 7.06 -19.49
N LYS A 669 -10.93 6.01 -20.10
CA LYS A 669 -11.42 6.03 -21.49
C LYS A 669 -12.85 6.54 -21.64
N GLU A 670 -13.57 6.82 -20.54
CA GLU A 670 -14.90 7.44 -20.62
C GLU A 670 -14.79 8.82 -21.31
N PRO A 671 -15.80 9.26 -22.08
CA PRO A 671 -15.72 10.49 -22.85
C PRO A 671 -15.64 11.73 -21.94
N ASP A 672 -14.74 12.65 -22.29
CA ASP A 672 -14.63 13.96 -21.65
C ASP A 672 -15.62 14.97 -22.26
N LYS A 673 -15.91 16.02 -21.51
CA LYS A 673 -16.58 17.22 -22.01
C LYS A 673 -15.73 17.82 -23.13
N PRO A 674 -16.34 18.31 -24.23
CA PRO A 674 -15.59 19.03 -25.24
C PRO A 674 -14.93 20.25 -24.60
N GLU A 675 -13.62 20.42 -24.78
CA GLU A 675 -12.94 21.64 -24.36
C GLU A 675 -13.48 22.79 -25.20
N VAL A 676 -14.13 23.77 -24.56
CA VAL A 676 -14.54 25.00 -25.25
C VAL A 676 -13.26 25.78 -25.53
N GLU A 677 -12.85 25.85 -26.79
CA GLU A 677 -11.69 26.65 -27.18
C GLU A 677 -11.92 28.11 -26.76
N ALA A 678 -11.12 28.61 -25.82
CA ALA A 678 -11.22 29.95 -25.24
C ALA A 678 -11.00 31.10 -26.26
N ASN A 679 -10.76 30.78 -27.53
CA ASN A 679 -10.44 31.73 -28.60
C ASN A 679 -11.67 32.35 -29.28
N GLN A 680 -12.89 31.94 -28.94
CA GLN A 680 -14.11 32.61 -29.40
C GLN A 680 -14.76 33.38 -28.24
N ARG A 681 -14.16 34.53 -27.89
CA ARG A 681 -14.88 35.58 -27.16
C ARG A 681 -15.80 36.29 -28.14
N SER A 682 -17.06 35.87 -28.20
CA SER A 682 -18.11 36.61 -28.89
C SER A 682 -18.88 37.44 -27.87
N ASP A 683 -19.00 38.73 -28.15
CA ASP A 683 -19.67 39.75 -27.33
C ASP A 683 -21.21 39.73 -27.47
N ASP A 684 -21.75 38.68 -28.13
CA ASP A 684 -23.16 38.52 -28.45
C ASP A 684 -23.84 37.52 -27.49
N GLY A 685 -25.08 37.83 -27.09
CA GLY A 685 -25.84 37.15 -26.04
C GLY A 685 -26.11 35.64 -26.24
N LEU A 686 -26.78 35.04 -25.25
CA LEU A 686 -27.14 33.62 -25.22
C LEU A 686 -28.17 33.32 -26.34
N GLU A 687 -27.74 32.58 -27.38
CA GLU A 687 -28.58 32.28 -28.55
C GLU A 687 -28.49 30.81 -28.95
N MET A 688 -29.66 30.22 -29.22
CA MET A 688 -29.86 28.89 -29.80
C MET A 688 -30.68 29.04 -31.07
N ASN A 689 -30.23 28.41 -32.18
CA ASN A 689 -30.90 28.43 -33.48
C ASN A 689 -31.09 27.00 -33.99
N ASP A 690 -32.32 26.50 -33.97
CA ASP A 690 -32.68 25.12 -34.33
C ASP A 690 -31.80 24.06 -33.63
N ALA A 691 -31.38 24.35 -32.40
CA ALA A 691 -30.42 23.54 -31.67
C ALA A 691 -31.09 22.32 -31.02
N SER A 692 -30.54 21.12 -31.22
CA SER A 692 -31.03 19.88 -30.61
C SER A 692 -29.99 19.27 -29.69
N PHE A 693 -30.43 18.83 -28.51
CA PHE A 693 -29.56 18.30 -27.46
C PHE A 693 -30.06 16.95 -26.94
N ALA A 694 -29.12 16.08 -26.61
CA ALA A 694 -29.38 14.81 -25.97
C ALA A 694 -28.57 14.64 -24.67
N TRP A 695 -29.04 13.75 -23.79
CA TRP A 695 -28.23 13.30 -22.66
C TRP A 695 -26.92 12.70 -23.18
N PRO A 696 -25.79 12.85 -22.46
CA PRO A 696 -24.51 12.34 -22.93
C PRO A 696 -24.56 10.87 -23.34
N GLY A 697 -24.22 10.57 -24.59
CA GLY A 697 -24.25 9.23 -25.17
C GLY A 697 -25.63 8.69 -25.60
N ALA A 698 -26.70 9.48 -25.45
CA ALA A 698 -28.00 9.18 -26.05
C ALA A 698 -28.08 9.76 -27.47
N THR A 699 -28.74 9.03 -28.37
CA THR A 699 -29.00 9.49 -29.75
C THR A 699 -30.29 10.27 -29.87
N ASP A 700 -31.25 10.01 -28.98
CA ASP A 700 -32.56 10.65 -29.01
C ASP A 700 -32.50 12.04 -28.36
N PRO A 701 -32.90 13.10 -29.08
CA PRO A 701 -32.89 14.46 -28.55
C PRO A 701 -33.95 14.62 -27.45
N VAL A 702 -33.50 15.12 -26.31
CA VAL A 702 -34.33 15.58 -25.18
C VAL A 702 -34.88 16.97 -25.47
N LEU A 703 -34.07 17.81 -26.10
CA LEU A 703 -34.45 19.14 -26.58
C LEU A 703 -34.39 19.12 -28.11
N LYS A 704 -35.46 19.58 -28.76
CA LYS A 704 -35.64 19.45 -30.22
C LYS A 704 -35.83 20.84 -30.86
N ASN A 705 -35.00 21.15 -31.85
CA ASN A 705 -35.09 22.37 -32.67
C ASN A 705 -35.32 23.64 -31.85
N MET A 706 -34.44 23.88 -30.87
CA MET A 706 -34.53 25.00 -29.95
C MET A 706 -34.08 26.30 -30.62
N THR A 707 -35.01 27.24 -30.75
CA THR A 707 -34.75 28.59 -31.26
C THR A 707 -35.14 29.62 -30.21
N VAL A 708 -34.19 30.02 -29.37
CA VAL A 708 -34.41 30.90 -28.20
C VAL A 708 -33.21 31.82 -28.02
N SER A 709 -33.46 33.10 -27.73
CA SER A 709 -32.47 34.08 -27.30
C SER A 709 -32.80 34.60 -25.89
N PHE A 710 -31.77 34.97 -25.12
CA PHE A 710 -31.94 35.47 -23.75
C PHE A 710 -31.36 36.88 -23.59
N PRO A 711 -32.21 37.93 -23.50
CA PRO A 711 -31.77 39.31 -23.29
C PRO A 711 -31.37 39.58 -21.82
N SER A 712 -30.80 40.76 -21.56
CA SER A 712 -30.47 41.21 -20.20
C SER A 712 -31.72 41.57 -19.40
N GLY A 713 -31.94 40.86 -18.29
CA GLY A 713 -33.12 40.95 -17.44
C GLY A 713 -33.67 39.57 -17.07
N LEU A 714 -34.89 39.53 -16.56
CA LEU A 714 -35.53 38.28 -16.11
C LEU A 714 -36.26 37.57 -17.26
N SER A 715 -35.82 36.36 -17.59
CA SER A 715 -36.49 35.41 -18.48
C SER A 715 -37.16 34.32 -17.65
N LEU A 716 -38.48 34.19 -17.73
CA LEU A 716 -39.25 33.21 -16.98
C LEU A 716 -39.54 31.96 -17.82
N ILE A 717 -39.19 30.78 -17.33
CA ILE A 717 -39.45 29.50 -17.99
C ILE A 717 -40.48 28.70 -17.20
N TYR A 718 -41.54 28.25 -17.86
CA TYR A 718 -42.59 27.43 -17.26
C TYR A 718 -43.02 26.29 -18.19
N GLY A 719 -43.77 25.31 -17.64
CA GLY A 719 -44.27 24.16 -18.39
C GLY A 719 -44.59 22.98 -17.47
N GLU A 720 -45.14 21.90 -18.03
CA GLU A 720 -45.49 20.69 -17.28
C GLU A 720 -44.26 19.97 -16.67
N VAL A 721 -44.49 19.14 -15.65
CA VAL A 721 -43.42 18.31 -15.07
C VAL A 721 -42.81 17.44 -16.17
N ALA A 722 -41.48 17.33 -16.20
CA ALA A 722 -40.73 16.61 -17.22
C ALA A 722 -40.77 17.17 -18.66
N SER A 723 -41.18 18.43 -18.86
CA SER A 723 -41.15 19.08 -20.19
C SER A 723 -39.76 19.48 -20.72
N GLY A 724 -38.68 19.22 -19.97
CA GLY A 724 -37.30 19.53 -20.36
C GLY A 724 -36.70 20.83 -19.81
N LYS A 725 -37.35 21.50 -18.84
CA LYS A 725 -36.89 22.79 -18.27
C LYS A 725 -35.47 22.74 -17.68
N THR A 726 -35.21 21.80 -16.77
CA THR A 726 -33.87 21.59 -16.21
C THR A 726 -32.87 21.14 -17.28
N ALA A 727 -33.33 20.36 -18.28
CA ALA A 727 -32.48 19.96 -19.39
C ALA A 727 -32.03 21.17 -20.23
N LEU A 728 -32.89 22.17 -20.43
CA LEU A 728 -32.53 23.43 -21.10
C LEU A 728 -31.43 24.19 -20.34
N LEU A 729 -31.54 24.34 -19.02
CA LEU A 729 -30.47 24.96 -18.22
C LEU A 729 -29.16 24.15 -18.30
N GLN A 730 -29.24 22.83 -18.31
CA GLN A 730 -28.07 21.96 -18.45
C GLN A 730 -27.45 21.98 -19.86
N ALA A 731 -28.25 22.18 -20.92
CA ALA A 731 -27.73 22.44 -22.27
C ALA A 731 -26.91 23.73 -22.30
N LEU A 732 -27.45 24.79 -21.71
CA LEU A 732 -26.78 26.10 -21.63
C LEU A 732 -25.49 26.06 -20.79
N LEU A 733 -25.44 25.20 -19.77
CA LEU A 733 -24.21 24.93 -19.00
C LEU A 733 -23.20 24.04 -19.74
N GLY A 734 -23.57 23.47 -20.90
CA GLY A 734 -22.72 22.56 -21.68
C GLY A 734 -22.65 21.14 -21.14
N GLU A 735 -23.63 20.71 -20.32
CA GLU A 735 -23.71 19.35 -19.77
C GLU A 735 -24.39 18.35 -20.72
N LEU A 736 -25.15 18.82 -21.72
CA LEU A 736 -25.80 17.99 -22.74
C LEU A 736 -24.98 17.94 -24.05
N ASP A 737 -25.15 16.85 -24.81
CA ASP A 737 -24.52 16.68 -26.11
C ASP A 737 -25.29 17.47 -27.17
N HIS A 738 -24.60 18.40 -27.82
CA HIS A 738 -25.12 19.11 -28.99
C HIS A 738 -25.12 18.19 -30.22
N LEU A 739 -26.30 17.94 -30.79
CA LEU A 739 -26.46 17.04 -31.94
C LEU A 739 -26.48 17.81 -33.26
N SER A 740 -27.25 18.90 -33.34
CA SER A 740 -27.47 19.67 -34.57
C SER A 740 -27.96 21.09 -34.25
N GLY A 741 -27.83 22.00 -35.21
CA GLY A 741 -28.25 23.40 -35.09
C GLY A 741 -27.11 24.36 -34.75
N GLY A 742 -27.42 25.64 -34.60
CA GLY A 742 -26.50 26.68 -34.16
C GLY A 742 -26.59 26.89 -32.65
N TYR A 743 -25.49 26.69 -31.93
CA TYR A 743 -25.39 26.96 -30.49
C TYR A 743 -24.09 27.69 -30.18
N LYS A 744 -24.19 28.82 -29.48
CA LYS A 744 -23.03 29.56 -28.96
C LYS A 744 -22.85 29.21 -27.47
N PRO A 745 -21.77 28.48 -27.09
CA PRO A 745 -21.55 28.13 -25.70
C PRO A 745 -21.21 29.36 -24.85
N VAL A 746 -21.64 29.34 -23.58
CA VAL A 746 -21.34 30.40 -22.62
C VAL A 746 -19.87 30.36 -22.24
N ASN A 747 -19.12 31.41 -22.56
CA ASN A 747 -17.70 31.54 -22.23
C ASN A 747 -17.42 32.44 -21.01
N GLU A 748 -18.48 32.86 -20.29
CA GLU A 748 -18.40 33.65 -19.06
C GLU A 748 -18.75 32.81 -17.81
N VAL A 749 -18.43 33.33 -16.62
CA VAL A 749 -18.81 32.71 -15.35
C VAL A 749 -20.32 32.79 -15.16
N VAL A 750 -20.97 31.65 -14.96
CA VAL A 750 -22.41 31.53 -14.71
C VAL A 750 -22.68 31.20 -13.24
N GLY A 751 -23.62 31.90 -12.61
CA GLY A 751 -24.16 31.52 -11.31
C GLY A 751 -25.32 30.55 -11.47
N TYR A 752 -25.23 29.36 -10.88
CA TYR A 752 -26.28 28.34 -10.99
C TYR A 752 -26.85 27.94 -9.62
N CYS A 753 -28.17 28.04 -9.47
CA CYS A 753 -28.92 27.53 -8.32
C CYS A 753 -29.75 26.32 -8.79
N ALA A 754 -29.33 25.12 -8.41
CA ALA A 754 -29.99 23.87 -8.79
C ALA A 754 -31.30 23.64 -8.01
N GLN A 755 -32.22 22.88 -8.61
CA GLN A 755 -33.51 22.48 -8.00
C GLN A 755 -33.33 21.74 -6.66
N THR A 756 -32.29 20.93 -6.54
CA THR A 756 -31.88 20.31 -5.27
C THR A 756 -30.64 21.04 -4.74
N PRO A 757 -30.78 21.89 -3.71
CA PRO A 757 -29.66 22.67 -3.18
C PRO A 757 -28.52 21.77 -2.69
N TRP A 758 -27.31 22.00 -3.18
CA TRP A 758 -26.11 21.35 -2.69
C TRP A 758 -25.28 22.33 -1.84
N LEU A 759 -25.05 21.97 -0.58
CA LEU A 759 -24.26 22.75 0.38
C LEU A 759 -23.06 21.93 0.87
N GLN A 760 -21.90 22.58 0.94
CA GLN A 760 -20.68 22.00 1.53
C GLN A 760 -20.83 21.92 3.06
N SER A 761 -20.15 20.96 3.68
CA SER A 761 -20.09 20.87 5.14
C SER A 761 -19.12 21.92 5.71
N MET A 762 -19.53 23.19 5.67
CA MET A 762 -18.80 24.37 6.11
C MET A 762 -19.78 25.36 6.78
N SER A 763 -19.33 26.56 7.14
CA SER A 763 -20.24 27.59 7.66
C SER A 763 -21.26 28.06 6.61
N ILE A 764 -22.37 28.67 7.05
CA ILE A 764 -23.34 29.31 6.13
C ILE A 764 -22.62 30.38 5.29
N ARG A 765 -21.74 31.17 5.93
CA ARG A 765 -20.92 32.19 5.26
C ARG A 765 -20.07 31.59 4.14
N ASP A 766 -19.29 30.55 4.43
CA ASP A 766 -18.42 29.93 3.43
C ASP A 766 -19.21 29.30 2.29
N ASN A 767 -20.39 28.75 2.59
CA ASN A 767 -21.30 28.25 1.57
C ASN A 767 -21.85 29.34 0.64
N ILE A 768 -22.08 30.56 1.14
CA ILE A 768 -22.54 31.69 0.32
C ILE A 768 -21.37 32.30 -0.46
N LEU A 769 -20.21 32.47 0.18
CA LEU A 769 -19.01 33.02 -0.45
C LEU A 769 -18.47 32.09 -1.54
N PHE A 770 -18.45 30.78 -1.28
CA PHE A 770 -18.00 29.76 -2.23
C PHE A 770 -16.63 30.09 -2.86
N SER A 771 -15.66 30.40 -2.00
CA SER A 771 -14.30 30.86 -2.34
C SER A 771 -14.17 32.25 -2.96
N ALA A 772 -15.27 33.03 -3.07
CA ALA A 772 -15.21 34.44 -3.40
C ALA A 772 -14.77 35.30 -2.20
N PRO A 773 -14.11 36.46 -2.41
CA PRO A 773 -13.69 37.33 -1.32
C PRO A 773 -14.90 37.86 -0.54
N TYR A 774 -14.76 37.96 0.78
CA TYR A 774 -15.81 38.51 1.66
C TYR A 774 -15.89 40.03 1.51
N GLN A 775 -17.05 40.52 1.07
CA GLN A 775 -17.38 41.94 0.95
C GLN A 775 -18.60 42.22 1.82
N GLU A 776 -18.40 42.88 2.95
CA GLU A 776 -19.43 43.04 3.98
C GLU A 776 -20.72 43.70 3.48
N SER A 777 -20.61 44.76 2.67
CA SER A 777 -21.76 45.49 2.11
C SER A 777 -22.61 44.61 1.21
N ARG A 778 -21.99 43.97 0.22
CA ARG A 778 -22.64 43.04 -0.71
C ARG A 778 -23.23 41.84 0.01
N TYR A 779 -22.49 41.28 0.97
CA TYR A 779 -22.93 40.11 1.74
C TYR A 779 -24.21 40.41 2.54
N LYS A 780 -24.25 41.56 3.23
CA LYS A 780 -25.45 42.02 3.96
C LYS A 780 -26.64 42.26 3.02
N GLN A 781 -26.40 42.87 1.85
CA GLN A 781 -27.45 43.08 0.85
C GLN A 781 -28.02 41.75 0.35
N VAL A 782 -27.16 40.75 0.09
CA VAL A 782 -27.59 39.42 -0.34
C VAL A 782 -28.40 38.71 0.75
N LEU A 783 -27.99 38.80 2.01
CA LEU A 783 -28.76 38.24 3.12
C LEU A 783 -30.15 38.86 3.26
N ASP A 784 -30.28 40.19 3.09
CA ASP A 784 -31.60 40.83 3.10
C ASP A 784 -32.43 40.46 1.87
N ALA A 785 -31.81 40.46 0.69
CA ALA A 785 -32.47 40.15 -0.57
C ALA A 785 -33.04 38.72 -0.59
N CYS A 786 -32.30 37.75 -0.05
CA CYS A 786 -32.74 36.37 0.08
C CYS A 786 -33.56 36.10 1.35
N ALA A 787 -33.95 37.14 2.11
CA ALA A 787 -34.72 37.05 3.35
C ALA A 787 -34.09 36.12 4.42
N LEU A 788 -32.76 36.03 4.47
CA LEU A 788 -32.02 35.16 5.40
C LEU A 788 -31.70 35.82 6.75
N ILE A 789 -31.84 37.14 6.87
CA ILE A 789 -31.56 37.88 8.12
C ILE A 789 -32.32 37.30 9.33
N PRO A 790 -33.63 36.99 9.25
CA PRO A 790 -34.35 36.40 10.39
C PRO A 790 -33.78 35.04 10.81
N ASP A 791 -33.34 34.22 9.84
CA ASP A 791 -32.71 32.92 10.13
C ASP A 791 -31.37 33.12 10.84
N MET A 792 -30.56 34.10 10.44
CA MET A 792 -29.29 34.40 11.09
C MET A 792 -29.45 34.80 12.56
N VAL A 793 -30.54 35.48 12.92
CA VAL A 793 -30.82 35.82 14.33
C VAL A 793 -31.19 34.58 15.14
N THR A 794 -31.85 33.62 14.50
CA THR A 794 -32.26 32.36 15.14
C THR A 794 -31.07 31.42 15.33
N PHE A 795 -30.11 31.44 14.40
CA PHE A 795 -28.90 30.63 14.50
C PHE A 795 -27.97 31.11 15.61
N LYS A 796 -27.53 30.18 16.46
CA LYS A 796 -26.71 30.47 17.64
C LYS A 796 -25.43 31.27 17.35
N ASN A 797 -24.73 30.96 16.26
CA ASN A 797 -23.53 31.68 15.81
C ASN A 797 -23.78 32.52 14.55
N GLY A 798 -25.06 32.82 14.24
CA GLY A 798 -25.43 33.50 13.01
C GLY A 798 -24.92 32.78 11.76
N ASP A 799 -24.25 33.54 10.89
CA ASP A 799 -23.70 33.07 9.61
C ASP A 799 -22.45 32.18 9.75
N LEU A 800 -21.77 32.21 10.89
CA LEU A 800 -20.65 31.32 11.21
C LEU A 800 -21.10 29.94 11.70
N SER A 801 -22.41 29.69 11.77
CA SER A 801 -22.96 28.39 12.14
C SER A 801 -22.56 27.33 11.11
N LEU A 802 -21.99 26.22 11.59
CA LEU A 802 -21.53 25.11 10.76
C LEU A 802 -22.72 24.24 10.33
N ILE A 803 -22.80 23.97 9.02
CA ILE A 803 -23.82 23.11 8.44
C ILE A 803 -23.23 21.72 8.18
N GLY A 804 -24.02 20.67 8.39
CA GLY A 804 -23.65 19.31 8.04
C GLY A 804 -23.68 19.05 6.52
N GLU A 805 -23.20 17.88 6.11
CA GLU A 805 -23.18 17.45 4.70
C GLU A 805 -24.58 17.57 4.05
N ASN A 806 -24.67 18.13 2.84
CA ASN A 806 -25.93 18.39 2.13
C ASN A 806 -26.96 19.26 2.91
N GLY A 807 -26.49 20.11 3.82
CA GLY A 807 -27.38 21.04 4.51
C GLY A 807 -28.08 20.46 5.74
N ILE A 808 -27.59 19.35 6.32
CA ILE A 808 -28.15 18.78 7.55
C ILE A 808 -28.13 19.85 8.65
N GLY A 809 -29.30 20.18 9.19
CA GLY A 809 -29.52 21.24 10.17
C GLY A 809 -30.31 22.44 9.65
N LEU A 810 -30.55 22.54 8.34
CA LEU A 810 -31.37 23.58 7.72
C LEU A 810 -32.71 23.02 7.22
N SER A 811 -33.78 23.81 7.29
CA SER A 811 -35.07 23.47 6.67
C SER A 811 -34.95 23.45 5.13
N GLY A 812 -35.94 22.88 4.44
CA GLY A 812 -35.98 22.87 2.97
C GLY A 812 -35.88 24.28 2.36
N GLY A 813 -36.70 25.22 2.85
CA GLY A 813 -36.69 26.62 2.42
C GLY A 813 -35.42 27.38 2.79
N GLN A 814 -34.79 27.08 3.94
CA GLN A 814 -33.49 27.65 4.30
C GLN A 814 -32.38 27.19 3.35
N ARG A 815 -32.33 25.89 3.01
CA ARG A 815 -31.34 25.35 2.07
C ARG A 815 -31.47 25.99 0.69
N ALA A 816 -32.70 26.16 0.20
CA ALA A 816 -32.97 26.83 -1.07
C ALA A 816 -32.49 28.29 -1.06
N ARG A 817 -32.79 29.05 0.01
CA ARG A 817 -32.34 30.45 0.15
C ARG A 817 -30.83 30.59 0.26
N VAL A 818 -30.14 29.69 0.96
CA VAL A 818 -28.66 29.71 1.03
C VAL A 818 -28.03 29.43 -0.34
N ALA A 819 -28.59 28.48 -1.11
CA ALA A 819 -28.11 28.23 -2.48
C ALA A 819 -28.41 29.41 -3.43
N LEU A 820 -29.58 30.03 -3.30
CA LEU A 820 -29.91 31.25 -4.04
C LEU A 820 -28.96 32.40 -3.67
N ALA A 821 -28.70 32.61 -2.39
CA ALA A 821 -27.75 33.61 -1.90
C ALA A 821 -26.35 33.41 -2.48
N ARG A 822 -25.88 32.16 -2.62
CA ARG A 822 -24.61 31.84 -3.29
C ARG A 822 -24.60 32.29 -4.75
N ALA A 823 -25.65 31.98 -5.51
CA ALA A 823 -25.75 32.37 -6.91
C ALA A 823 -25.77 33.91 -7.06
N ILE A 824 -26.53 34.60 -6.22
CA ILE A 824 -26.67 36.07 -6.27
C ILE A 824 -25.40 36.79 -5.78
N TYR A 825 -24.73 36.26 -4.75
CA TYR A 825 -23.48 36.83 -4.24
C TYR A 825 -22.38 36.83 -5.30
N SER A 826 -22.36 35.83 -6.19
CA SER A 826 -21.41 35.76 -7.30
C SER A 826 -21.45 37.02 -8.18
N ASN A 827 -20.31 37.33 -8.81
CA ASN A 827 -20.19 38.42 -9.77
C ASN A 827 -20.58 37.99 -11.21
N ALA A 828 -21.26 36.85 -11.36
CA ALA A 828 -21.71 36.36 -12.65
C ALA A 828 -22.75 37.32 -13.27
N LYS A 829 -22.59 37.63 -14.56
CA LYS A 829 -23.59 38.39 -15.34
C LYS A 829 -24.80 37.54 -15.69
N ILE A 830 -24.61 36.23 -15.79
CA ILE A 830 -25.65 35.26 -16.16
C ILE A 830 -25.97 34.40 -14.94
N LEU A 831 -27.25 34.31 -14.59
CA LEU A 831 -27.76 33.53 -13.47
C LEU A 831 -28.82 32.54 -13.95
N PHE A 832 -28.62 31.26 -13.65
CA PHE A 832 -29.57 30.18 -13.90
C PHE A 832 -30.18 29.74 -12.57
N LEU A 833 -31.49 29.90 -12.43
CA LEU A 833 -32.23 29.61 -11.20
C LEU A 833 -33.27 28.52 -11.48
N ASP A 834 -32.99 27.30 -11.03
CA ASP A 834 -33.87 26.15 -11.22
C ASP A 834 -34.79 25.95 -10.01
N ASP A 835 -35.96 26.57 -10.07
CA ASP A 835 -37.05 26.51 -9.08
C ASP A 835 -36.67 26.77 -7.60
N PRO A 836 -35.93 27.85 -7.27
CA PRO A 836 -35.56 28.16 -5.89
C PRO A 836 -36.73 28.59 -4.99
N LEU A 837 -37.92 28.86 -5.56
CA LEU A 837 -39.08 29.41 -4.84
C LEU A 837 -40.07 28.35 -4.35
N SER A 838 -39.97 27.09 -4.80
CA SER A 838 -40.97 26.05 -4.53
C SER A 838 -41.01 25.59 -3.07
N ALA A 839 -39.86 25.57 -2.40
CA ALA A 839 -39.75 25.17 -0.99
C ALA A 839 -40.05 26.31 0.01
N LEU A 840 -40.42 27.50 -0.49
CA LEU A 840 -40.68 28.69 0.32
C LEU A 840 -42.17 28.92 0.53
N ASP A 841 -42.53 29.38 1.73
CA ASP A 841 -43.86 29.89 2.01
C ASP A 841 -44.19 31.10 1.12
N HIS A 842 -45.48 31.41 0.99
CA HIS A 842 -45.93 32.43 0.04
C HIS A 842 -45.32 33.81 0.31
N HIS A 843 -45.29 34.24 1.58
CA HIS A 843 -44.81 35.56 1.98
C HIS A 843 -43.29 35.69 1.81
N THR A 844 -42.52 34.68 2.21
CA THR A 844 -41.06 34.68 1.99
C THR A 844 -40.73 34.69 0.50
N ALA A 845 -41.42 33.90 -0.32
CA ALA A 845 -41.20 33.89 -1.77
C ALA A 845 -41.46 35.26 -2.41
N GLU A 846 -42.57 35.92 -2.04
CA GLU A 846 -42.88 37.28 -2.51
C GLU A 846 -41.79 38.29 -2.12
N SER A 847 -41.32 38.23 -0.86
CA SER A 847 -40.21 39.09 -0.41
C SER A 847 -38.92 38.83 -1.19
N VAL A 848 -38.59 37.57 -1.48
CA VAL A 848 -37.40 37.23 -2.27
C VAL A 848 -37.54 37.75 -3.69
N VAL A 849 -38.70 37.60 -4.34
CA VAL A 849 -38.93 38.15 -5.68
C VAL A 849 -38.75 39.67 -5.69
N LYS A 850 -39.39 40.38 -4.75
CA LYS A 850 -39.36 41.85 -4.65
C LYS A 850 -38.00 42.44 -4.25
N LYS A 851 -37.24 41.77 -3.39
CA LYS A 851 -35.93 42.29 -2.94
C LYS A 851 -34.77 41.77 -3.76
N CYS A 852 -34.83 40.51 -4.21
CA CYS A 852 -33.73 39.85 -4.90
C CYS A 852 -33.80 40.00 -6.41
N LEU A 853 -34.95 39.72 -7.04
CA LEU A 853 -35.07 39.70 -8.50
C LEU A 853 -35.30 41.10 -9.09
N THR A 854 -35.90 42.02 -8.34
CA THR A 854 -36.09 43.43 -8.73
C THR A 854 -35.15 44.40 -8.01
N GLY A 855 -34.24 43.90 -7.17
CA GLY A 855 -33.28 44.74 -6.44
C GLY A 855 -32.02 45.06 -7.26
N SER A 856 -31.17 45.95 -6.72
CA SER A 856 -29.92 46.37 -7.36
C SER A 856 -28.91 45.24 -7.60
N LEU A 857 -29.06 44.10 -6.93
CA LEU A 857 -28.22 42.92 -7.14
C LEU A 857 -28.53 42.15 -8.44
N ALA A 858 -29.70 42.39 -9.03
CA ALA A 858 -30.18 41.79 -10.27
C ALA A 858 -30.06 42.73 -11.48
N GLU A 859 -29.76 44.01 -11.26
CA GLU A 859 -29.58 44.99 -12.33
C GLU A 859 -28.44 44.59 -13.29
N GLU A 860 -28.65 44.83 -14.59
CA GLU A 860 -27.69 44.51 -15.67
C GLU A 860 -27.29 43.02 -15.78
N ARG A 861 -28.04 42.11 -15.15
CA ARG A 861 -27.83 40.65 -15.24
C ARG A 861 -28.87 39.97 -16.11
N THR A 862 -28.46 38.92 -16.82
CA THR A 862 -29.36 37.98 -17.48
C THR A 862 -29.75 36.89 -16.48
N ILE A 863 -31.01 36.87 -16.06
CA ILE A 863 -31.53 35.91 -15.09
C ILE A 863 -32.52 34.99 -15.78
N ILE A 864 -32.22 33.70 -15.83
CA ILE A 864 -33.13 32.67 -16.33
C ILE A 864 -33.72 31.95 -15.12
N LEU A 865 -35.01 32.17 -14.87
CA LEU A 865 -35.73 31.57 -13.75
C LEU A 865 -36.71 30.51 -14.27
N VAL A 866 -36.47 29.26 -13.89
CA VAL A 866 -37.46 28.19 -14.00
C VAL A 866 -38.27 28.19 -12.72
N THR A 867 -39.60 28.28 -12.79
CA THR A 867 -40.45 28.06 -11.60
C THR A 867 -41.86 27.64 -11.96
N HIS A 868 -42.51 26.91 -11.05
CA HIS A 868 -43.93 26.61 -11.12
C HIS A 868 -44.82 27.74 -10.58
N ARG A 869 -44.25 28.71 -9.84
CA ARG A 869 -44.99 29.84 -9.25
C ARG A 869 -44.96 31.07 -10.16
N THR A 870 -45.49 30.93 -11.37
CA THR A 870 -45.43 31.97 -12.42
C THR A 870 -46.08 33.28 -12.02
N GLU A 871 -47.18 33.24 -11.25
CA GLU A 871 -47.93 34.41 -10.79
C GLU A 871 -47.07 35.46 -10.08
N LEU A 872 -46.06 35.03 -9.31
CA LEU A 872 -45.18 35.94 -8.58
C LEU A 872 -44.19 36.69 -9.48
N CYS A 873 -43.82 36.10 -10.63
CA CYS A 873 -42.74 36.59 -11.47
C CYS A 873 -43.22 37.19 -12.80
N GLN A 874 -44.48 36.96 -13.17
CA GLN A 874 -45.04 37.37 -14.47
C GLN A 874 -44.98 38.89 -14.68
N GLY A 875 -45.26 39.69 -13.65
CA GLY A 875 -45.26 41.15 -13.74
C GLY A 875 -43.87 41.80 -13.88
N ILE A 876 -42.79 41.04 -13.72
CA ILE A 876 -41.41 41.55 -13.76
C ILE A 876 -40.55 40.87 -14.85
N ALA A 877 -41.07 39.81 -15.49
CA ALA A 877 -40.36 39.09 -16.54
C ALA A 877 -40.37 39.91 -17.84
N GLN A 878 -39.22 40.04 -18.50
CA GLN A 878 -39.10 40.66 -19.82
C GLN A 878 -39.50 39.72 -20.95
N GLN A 879 -39.34 38.42 -20.73
CA GLN A 879 -39.77 37.37 -21.65
C GLN A 879 -40.24 36.15 -20.89
N ILE A 880 -41.22 35.44 -21.47
CA ILE A 880 -41.76 34.21 -20.88
C ILE A 880 -41.63 33.09 -21.92
N ILE A 881 -41.07 31.96 -21.51
CA ILE A 881 -40.81 30.81 -22.37
C ILE A 881 -41.63 29.61 -21.85
N ARG A 882 -42.48 29.06 -22.71
CA ARG A 882 -43.22 27.83 -22.43
C ARG A 882 -42.46 26.63 -22.97
N MET A 883 -42.21 25.65 -22.11
CA MET A 883 -41.59 24.36 -22.48
C MET A 883 -42.65 23.26 -22.56
N THR A 884 -42.76 22.60 -23.72
CA THR A 884 -43.67 21.48 -24.00
C THR A 884 -42.92 20.37 -24.73
N ASP A 885 -42.86 19.15 -24.19
CA ASP A 885 -42.23 17.98 -24.83
C ASP A 885 -40.82 18.23 -25.44
N GLY A 886 -40.01 19.08 -24.80
CA GLY A 886 -38.65 19.41 -25.27
C GLY A 886 -38.58 20.46 -26.38
N THR A 887 -39.68 21.15 -26.71
CA THR A 887 -39.70 22.35 -27.55
C THR A 887 -40.04 23.60 -26.70
N ALA A 888 -39.72 24.78 -27.23
CA ALA A 888 -39.81 26.05 -26.51
C ALA A 888 -40.54 27.06 -27.39
N GLU A 889 -41.52 27.72 -26.79
CA GLU A 889 -42.26 28.82 -27.40
C GLU A 889 -42.03 30.09 -26.58
N VAL A 890 -41.61 31.16 -27.25
CA VAL A 890 -41.34 32.47 -26.63
C VAL A 890 -42.57 33.36 -26.73
N PHE A 891 -42.96 33.97 -25.61
CA PHE A 891 -44.08 34.89 -25.51
C PHE A 891 -43.61 36.25 -24.98
N ASP A 892 -44.15 37.31 -25.54
CA ASP A 892 -43.98 38.66 -24.98
C ASP A 892 -44.89 38.84 -23.75
N PRO A 893 -44.44 39.57 -22.71
CA PRO A 893 -45.19 39.76 -21.45
C PRO A 893 -46.60 40.35 -21.62
N GLU A 894 -46.88 41.02 -22.74
CA GLU A 894 -48.17 41.65 -23.05
C GLU A 894 -49.11 40.76 -23.88
N SER A 895 -48.61 39.68 -24.49
CA SER A 895 -49.37 38.83 -25.45
C SER A 895 -49.93 37.55 -24.84
N ILE A 896 -50.08 37.53 -23.52
CA ILE A 896 -50.31 36.30 -22.76
C ILE A 896 -51.73 35.76 -23.01
N PRO A 897 -51.90 34.49 -23.44
CA PRO A 897 -53.21 33.87 -23.57
C PRO A 897 -53.93 33.79 -22.23
N SER A 898 -55.19 34.24 -22.19
CA SER A 898 -56.08 34.22 -21.01
C SER A 898 -56.35 32.82 -20.41
N GLU A 899 -55.89 31.73 -21.06
CA GLU A 899 -55.85 30.37 -20.48
C GLU A 899 -54.88 30.24 -19.30
N LEU A 900 -53.83 31.07 -19.22
CA LEU A 900 -52.83 31.05 -18.14
C LEU A 900 -53.40 31.40 -16.75
N LEU A 901 -54.55 32.08 -16.69
CA LEU A 901 -55.22 32.44 -15.43
C LEU A 901 -56.15 31.33 -14.90
N HIS A 902 -56.53 30.34 -15.72
CA HIS A 902 -57.56 29.36 -15.36
C HIS A 902 -57.04 27.94 -15.10
N THR A 903 -55.90 27.53 -15.66
CA THR A 903 -55.40 26.14 -15.49
C THR A 903 -54.72 25.89 -14.14
N ILE A 904 -54.49 26.94 -13.33
CA ILE A 904 -53.82 26.84 -12.02
C ILE A 904 -54.82 26.50 -10.88
N ASN A 905 -56.12 26.74 -11.07
CA ASN A 905 -57.13 26.49 -10.04
C ASN A 905 -57.60 25.03 -9.92
N SER A 906 -57.24 24.12 -10.83
CA SER A 906 -57.80 22.75 -10.87
C SER A 906 -56.86 21.64 -10.40
N SER A 907 -55.69 21.95 -9.83
CA SER A 907 -54.75 20.91 -9.32
C SER A 907 -54.25 21.19 -7.90
N ASN A 908 -55.18 21.37 -6.96
CA ASN A 908 -54.91 21.19 -5.53
C ASN A 908 -55.47 19.82 -5.06
N PRO A 909 -54.65 18.79 -4.86
CA PRO A 909 -55.01 17.72 -3.96
C PRO A 909 -54.68 18.15 -2.52
N ALA A 910 -55.75 18.40 -1.74
CA ALA A 910 -55.81 18.34 -0.28
C ALA A 910 -54.66 19.00 0.52
N VAL A 911 -54.83 20.28 0.84
CA VAL A 911 -54.25 20.87 2.06
C VAL A 911 -55.08 20.34 3.23
N GLY A 912 -54.63 19.23 3.81
CA GLY A 912 -55.02 18.85 5.16
C GLY A 912 -54.41 19.83 6.15
N GLU A 913 -55.25 20.37 7.04
CA GLU A 913 -54.85 21.22 8.15
C GLU A 913 -53.71 20.58 8.96
N GLN A 914 -52.56 21.26 9.01
CA GLN A 914 -51.60 21.15 10.10
C GLN A 914 -51.38 22.56 10.65
N LYS A 915 -52.35 23.03 11.44
CA LYS A 915 -52.10 23.95 12.53
C LYS A 915 -51.79 23.10 13.75
N GLU A 916 -50.52 23.00 14.10
CA GLU A 916 -49.95 22.82 15.45
C GLU A 916 -48.50 22.36 15.30
N ASP A 917 -47.58 23.30 15.56
CA ASP A 917 -46.26 23.13 16.21
C ASP A 917 -45.26 24.22 15.74
N GLU A 918 -45.62 25.50 15.92
CA GLU A 918 -44.64 26.61 15.88
C GLU A 918 -44.01 26.90 17.26
N ASP A 919 -44.48 26.25 18.34
CA ASP A 919 -43.95 26.46 19.70
C ASP A 919 -42.95 25.39 20.18
N GLN A 920 -42.54 24.44 19.34
CA GLN A 920 -41.51 23.43 19.69
C GLN A 920 -40.14 23.62 19.03
N ALA A 921 -39.94 24.66 18.22
CA ALA A 921 -38.63 24.98 17.64
C ALA A 921 -37.63 25.59 18.65
N ALA A 922 -38.08 25.87 19.89
CA ALA A 922 -37.26 26.46 20.97
C ALA A 922 -36.64 25.44 21.94
N ALA A 923 -36.63 24.14 21.60
CA ALA A 923 -35.96 23.12 22.42
C ALA A 923 -34.46 23.02 22.05
N ALA A 924 -33.65 23.92 22.63
CA ALA A 924 -32.19 23.85 22.75
C ALA A 924 -31.43 23.42 21.48
N MET A 925 -31.22 24.38 20.56
CA MET A 925 -30.30 24.20 19.43
C MET A 925 -28.86 23.97 19.94
N PRO A 926 -28.24 22.80 19.67
CA PRO A 926 -26.89 22.50 20.15
C PRO A 926 -25.84 23.38 19.46
N GLU A 927 -24.72 23.60 20.16
CA GLU A 927 -23.61 24.50 19.84
C GLU A 927 -22.86 24.13 18.53
N LYS A 928 -23.07 22.90 18.05
CA LYS A 928 -22.58 22.33 16.80
C LYS A 928 -23.60 21.25 16.36
N PHE A 929 -24.18 21.32 15.15
CA PHE A 929 -25.17 20.32 14.66
C PHE A 929 -24.61 18.88 14.65
N MET A 930 -23.29 18.75 14.63
CA MET A 930 -22.58 17.53 15.00
C MET A 930 -21.56 17.91 16.07
N GLU A 931 -21.78 17.51 17.33
CA GLU A 931 -20.68 17.48 18.29
C GLU A 931 -19.59 16.57 17.70
N ASP A 932 -18.37 17.08 17.60
CA ASP A 932 -17.23 16.24 17.27
C ASP A 932 -17.19 15.12 18.30
N GLU A 933 -17.06 13.88 17.83
CA GLU A 933 -16.98 12.74 18.73
C GLU A 933 -15.88 12.98 19.76
N HIS A 934 -16.23 13.01 21.05
CA HIS A 934 -15.25 13.05 22.13
C HIS A 934 -14.36 11.82 22.01
N ARG A 935 -13.12 12.03 21.56
CA ARG A 935 -12.09 11.00 21.49
C ARG A 935 -11.21 11.17 22.72
N GLU A 936 -11.22 10.17 23.59
CA GLU A 936 -10.26 10.14 24.70
C GLU A 936 -8.83 10.17 24.15
N HIS A 937 -8.04 11.14 24.62
CA HIS A 937 -6.67 11.34 24.17
C HIS A 937 -5.67 10.67 25.13
N GLY A 938 -4.61 10.07 24.57
CA GLY A 938 -3.56 9.39 25.32
C GLY A 938 -3.67 7.86 25.29
N GLY A 939 -3.01 7.20 26.25
CA GLY A 939 -3.01 5.74 26.36
C GLY A 939 -4.39 5.19 26.72
N ILE A 940 -4.72 4.02 26.18
CA ILE A 940 -5.98 3.32 26.51
C ILE A 940 -5.94 2.90 27.99
N LYS A 941 -6.97 3.30 28.76
CA LYS A 941 -7.09 2.97 30.19
C LYS A 941 -7.14 1.44 30.38
N ALA A 942 -6.42 0.92 31.37
CA ALA A 942 -6.41 -0.51 31.71
C ALA A 942 -7.82 -1.08 31.98
N SER A 943 -8.76 -0.25 32.43
CA SER A 943 -10.17 -0.61 32.61
C SER A 943 -10.84 -1.05 31.30
N VAL A 944 -10.47 -0.49 30.15
CA VAL A 944 -11.02 -0.87 28.84
C VAL A 944 -10.56 -2.26 28.45
N TYR A 945 -9.26 -2.54 28.63
CA TYR A 945 -8.68 -3.87 28.46
C TYR A 945 -9.37 -4.90 29.36
N TRP A 946 -9.57 -4.54 30.63
CA TRP A 946 -10.23 -5.39 31.61
C TRP A 946 -11.68 -5.70 31.25
N GLU A 947 -12.42 -4.73 30.70
CA GLU A 947 -13.81 -4.93 30.29
C GLU A 947 -13.93 -5.96 29.15
N TYR A 948 -12.96 -5.96 28.21
CA TYR A 948 -12.89 -6.98 27.16
C TYR A 948 -12.56 -8.37 27.73
N ILE A 949 -11.54 -8.45 28.60
CA ILE A 949 -11.14 -9.72 29.25
C ILE A 949 -12.30 -10.30 30.07
N LYS A 950 -13.00 -9.45 30.83
CA LYS A 950 -14.18 -9.83 31.62
C LYS A 950 -15.31 -10.34 30.75
N SER A 951 -15.55 -9.70 29.61
CA SER A 951 -16.55 -10.12 28.62
C SER A 951 -16.23 -11.49 27.99
N GLY A 952 -14.93 -11.81 27.84
CA GLY A 952 -14.45 -13.11 27.38
C GLY A 952 -14.48 -14.24 28.41
N LYS A 953 -14.89 -13.96 29.67
CA LYS A 953 -14.82 -14.85 30.86
C LYS A 953 -13.39 -15.31 31.19
N LEU A 954 -12.96 -15.06 32.43
CA LEU A 954 -11.61 -15.38 32.93
C LEU A 954 -11.18 -16.86 32.74
N ARG A 955 -12.12 -17.81 32.82
CA ARG A 955 -11.83 -19.25 32.63
C ARG A 955 -11.23 -19.58 31.27
N TYR A 956 -11.65 -18.89 30.20
CA TYR A 956 -11.16 -19.16 28.85
C TYR A 956 -9.79 -18.51 28.62
N TRP A 957 -9.54 -17.36 29.24
CA TRP A 957 -8.21 -16.75 29.29
C TRP A 957 -7.20 -17.61 30.05
N ALA A 958 -7.60 -18.16 31.19
CA ALA A 958 -6.76 -19.09 31.95
C ALA A 958 -6.42 -20.34 31.13
N LEU A 959 -7.42 -20.91 30.42
CA LEU A 959 -7.19 -22.03 29.50
C LEU A 959 -6.19 -21.69 28.40
N ILE A 960 -6.31 -20.52 27.76
CA ILE A 960 -5.36 -20.05 26.74
C ILE A 960 -3.94 -19.97 27.31
N MET A 961 -3.76 -19.38 28.49
CA MET A 961 -2.44 -19.25 29.12
C MET A 961 -1.80 -20.60 29.43
N VAL A 962 -2.59 -21.57 29.91
CA VAL A 962 -2.12 -22.95 30.16
C VAL A 962 -1.69 -23.60 28.85
N VAL A 963 -2.51 -23.50 27.79
CA VAL A 963 -2.19 -24.12 26.50
C VAL A 963 -0.98 -23.47 25.82
N ILE A 964 -0.83 -22.14 25.87
CA ILE A 964 0.37 -21.46 25.32
C ILE A 964 1.63 -21.90 26.09
N THR A 965 1.55 -21.98 27.42
CA THR A 965 2.69 -22.41 28.24
C THR A 965 3.08 -23.86 27.91
N PHE A 966 2.09 -24.74 27.74
CA PHE A 966 2.31 -26.12 27.32
C PHE A 966 2.92 -26.19 25.91
N LEU A 967 2.40 -25.42 24.96
CA LEU A 967 2.96 -25.30 23.60
C LEU A 967 4.43 -24.93 23.64
N ARG A 968 4.76 -23.88 24.40
CA ARG A 968 6.15 -23.42 24.51
C ARG A 968 7.05 -24.44 25.19
N PHE A 969 6.50 -25.19 26.15
CA PHE A 969 7.24 -26.29 26.78
C PHE A 969 7.55 -27.41 25.76
N VAL A 970 6.59 -27.79 24.91
CA VAL A 970 6.80 -28.80 23.85
C VAL A 970 7.89 -28.35 22.87
N ASP A 971 7.85 -27.10 22.41
CA ASP A 971 8.83 -26.52 21.48
C ASP A 971 10.27 -26.50 22.07
N ILE A 972 10.41 -26.08 23.34
CA ILE A 972 11.71 -26.15 24.04
C ILE A 972 12.17 -27.60 24.22
N ALA A 973 11.25 -28.51 24.57
CA ALA A 973 11.57 -29.92 24.76
C ALA A 973 12.00 -30.59 23.45
N GLU A 974 11.37 -30.26 22.32
CA GLU A 974 11.76 -30.72 20.98
C GLU A 974 13.15 -30.21 20.61
N THR A 975 13.40 -28.91 20.82
CA THR A 975 14.72 -28.29 20.55
C THR A 975 15.83 -28.96 21.37
N TRP A 976 15.57 -29.21 22.66
CA TRP A 976 16.51 -29.94 23.52
C TRP A 976 16.66 -31.39 23.06
N PHE A 977 15.57 -32.08 22.72
CA PHE A 977 15.62 -33.44 22.21
C PHE A 977 16.50 -33.56 20.94
N LEU A 978 16.38 -32.61 20.01
CA LEU A 978 17.21 -32.58 18.80
C LEU A 978 18.68 -32.29 19.11
N LYS A 979 18.97 -31.42 20.08
CA LYS A 979 20.34 -31.22 20.58
C LYS A 979 20.92 -32.53 21.12
N SER A 980 20.20 -33.20 22.02
CA SER A 980 20.63 -34.47 22.62
C SER A 980 20.80 -35.57 21.57
N TRP A 981 19.97 -35.58 20.52
CA TRP A 981 20.11 -36.48 19.38
C TRP A 981 21.39 -36.19 18.57
N GLY A 982 21.72 -34.92 18.36
CA GLY A 982 22.95 -34.53 17.65
C GLY A 982 24.24 -34.89 18.40
N GLU A 983 24.29 -34.65 19.72
CA GLU A 983 25.44 -34.98 20.58
C GLU A 983 25.58 -36.49 20.82
N ALA A 984 24.49 -37.24 20.60
CA ALA A 984 24.43 -38.67 20.87
C ALA A 984 25.33 -39.55 19.98
N TYR A 985 25.90 -38.98 18.91
CA TYR A 985 26.89 -39.61 18.02
C TYR A 985 28.33 -39.53 18.56
N GLU A 986 28.61 -38.75 19.62
CA GLU A 986 29.97 -38.53 20.12
C GLU A 986 30.38 -39.52 21.23
N GLY A 987 30.93 -40.68 20.86
CA GLY A 987 31.73 -41.56 21.74
C GLY A 987 31.08 -42.02 23.07
N PRO A 988 31.87 -42.58 24.02
CA PRO A 988 31.33 -43.09 25.29
C PRO A 988 30.88 -41.93 26.19
N ARG A 989 29.57 -41.85 26.41
CA ARG A 989 28.91 -40.79 27.20
C ARG A 989 29.33 -40.82 28.67
N LYS A 990 29.71 -39.66 29.21
CA LYS A 990 29.75 -39.46 30.67
C LYS A 990 28.31 -39.45 31.21
N PRO A 991 28.04 -39.95 32.43
CA PRO A 991 26.71 -39.86 33.03
C PRO A 991 26.31 -38.39 33.18
N SER A 992 25.41 -37.94 32.33
CA SER A 992 24.86 -36.57 32.32
C SER A 992 23.49 -36.55 33.00
N ARG A 993 23.06 -35.38 33.47
CA ARG A 993 21.69 -35.17 33.99
C ARG A 993 20.63 -35.07 32.88
N ASP A 994 20.99 -35.41 31.64
CA ASP A 994 20.09 -35.30 30.49
C ASP A 994 19.02 -36.41 30.53
N PRO A 995 17.72 -36.08 30.50
CA PRO A 995 16.63 -37.07 30.49
C PRO A 995 16.70 -38.06 29.30
N PHE A 996 17.33 -37.68 28.19
CA PHE A 996 17.43 -38.53 26.99
C PHE A 996 18.72 -39.37 26.92
N SER A 997 19.60 -39.25 27.92
CA SER A 997 20.87 -39.99 28.00
C SER A 997 20.70 -41.52 28.00
N ARG A 998 19.52 -42.02 28.40
CA ARG A 998 19.16 -43.44 28.49
C ARG A 998 18.82 -44.09 27.14
N LEU A 999 18.61 -43.30 26.09
CA LEU A 999 18.33 -43.82 24.75
C LEU A 999 19.60 -44.43 24.12
N PRO A 1000 19.46 -45.52 23.34
CA PRO A 1000 20.60 -46.15 22.65
C PRO A 1000 21.30 -45.15 21.73
N SER A 1001 22.58 -45.40 21.43
CA SER A 1001 23.29 -44.56 20.47
C SER A 1001 22.58 -44.61 19.11
N PRO A 1002 22.37 -43.47 18.44
CA PRO A 1002 21.75 -43.41 17.11
C PRO A 1002 22.42 -44.33 16.07
N GLU A 1003 23.72 -44.62 16.24
CA GLU A 1003 24.48 -45.57 15.40
C GLU A 1003 24.03 -47.02 15.59
N THR A 1004 23.54 -47.39 16.77
CA THR A 1004 23.06 -48.75 17.07
C THR A 1004 21.57 -48.91 16.80
N ASN A 1005 20.75 -47.92 17.18
CA ASN A 1005 19.33 -47.90 16.85
C ASN A 1005 18.78 -46.46 16.77
N ILE A 1006 18.48 -46.02 15.56
CA ILE A 1006 17.94 -44.68 15.25
C ILE A 1006 16.41 -44.57 15.45
N GLN A 1007 15.69 -45.70 15.51
CA GLN A 1007 14.22 -45.70 15.51
C GLN A 1007 13.59 -44.95 16.71
N PRO A 1008 14.09 -45.07 17.96
CA PRO A 1008 13.54 -44.32 19.09
C PRO A 1008 13.68 -42.81 18.93
N TRP A 1009 14.76 -42.35 18.30
CA TRP A 1009 15.02 -40.93 18.05
C TRP A 1009 14.03 -40.36 17.01
N LEU A 1010 13.83 -41.09 15.91
CA LEU A 1010 12.87 -40.70 14.87
C LEU A 1010 11.41 -40.76 15.36
N LEU A 1011 11.05 -41.78 16.14
CA LEU A 1011 9.72 -41.89 16.74
C LEU A 1011 9.48 -40.75 17.75
N GLY A 1012 10.48 -40.44 18.59
CA GLY A 1012 10.40 -39.31 19.52
C GLY A 1012 10.17 -37.99 18.78
N PHE A 1013 10.93 -37.73 17.72
CA PHE A 1013 10.77 -36.52 16.91
C PHE A 1013 9.39 -36.43 16.24
N PHE A 1014 8.88 -37.54 15.69
CA PHE A 1014 7.51 -37.61 15.15
C PHE A 1014 6.44 -37.31 16.22
N LEU A 1015 6.60 -37.85 17.44
CA LEU A 1015 5.66 -37.60 18.54
C LEU A 1015 5.67 -36.12 18.97
N PHE A 1016 6.83 -35.44 18.94
CA PHE A 1016 6.91 -33.99 19.19
C PHE A 1016 6.15 -33.20 18.11
N ALA A 1017 6.37 -33.50 16.83
CA ALA A 1017 5.64 -32.83 15.74
C ALA A 1017 4.12 -33.02 15.85
N VAL A 1018 3.65 -34.20 16.24
CA VAL A 1018 2.23 -34.47 16.52
C VAL A 1018 1.75 -33.66 17.74
N ALA A 1019 2.51 -33.68 18.83
CA ALA A 1019 2.17 -32.97 20.06
C ALA A 1019 2.06 -31.46 19.85
N GLU A 1020 3.00 -30.87 19.10
CA GLU A 1020 2.98 -29.45 18.73
C GLU A 1020 1.74 -29.12 17.88
N SER A 1021 1.45 -29.93 16.87
CA SER A 1021 0.29 -29.74 15.99
C SER A 1021 -1.03 -29.79 16.77
N VAL A 1022 -1.19 -30.77 17.66
CA VAL A 1022 -2.37 -30.90 18.51
C VAL A 1022 -2.48 -29.74 19.49
N ALA A 1023 -1.38 -29.38 20.15
CA ALA A 1023 -1.35 -28.28 21.10
C ALA A 1023 -1.68 -26.93 20.40
N TRP A 1024 -1.26 -26.76 19.15
CA TRP A 1024 -1.58 -25.58 18.33
C TRP A 1024 -3.07 -25.52 17.99
N ALA A 1025 -3.67 -26.66 17.63
CA ALA A 1025 -5.10 -26.75 17.40
C ALA A 1025 -5.92 -26.47 18.67
N LEU A 1026 -5.47 -26.95 19.83
CA LEU A 1026 -6.09 -26.66 21.12
C LEU A 1026 -6.00 -25.16 21.47
N PHE A 1027 -4.85 -24.54 21.21
CA PHE A 1027 -4.67 -23.10 21.41
C PHE A 1027 -5.66 -22.31 20.56
N GLN A 1028 -5.73 -22.61 19.25
CA GLN A 1028 -6.69 -21.96 18.35
C GLN A 1028 -8.13 -22.17 18.81
N ALA A 1029 -8.53 -23.40 19.14
CA ALA A 1029 -9.88 -23.69 19.62
C ALA A 1029 -10.24 -22.91 20.91
N SER A 1030 -9.31 -22.83 21.87
CA SER A 1030 -9.50 -22.07 23.12
C SER A 1030 -9.61 -20.56 22.87
N ALA A 1031 -8.80 -20.01 21.95
CA ALA A 1031 -8.88 -18.62 21.53
C ALA A 1031 -10.23 -18.31 20.88
N GLN A 1032 -10.74 -19.17 19.98
CA GLN A 1032 -12.03 -18.95 19.33
C GLN A 1032 -13.21 -18.98 20.32
N LEU A 1033 -13.15 -19.82 21.35
CA LEU A 1033 -14.17 -19.89 22.40
C LEU A 1033 -14.23 -18.59 23.22
N MET A 1034 -13.07 -17.99 23.49
CA MET A 1034 -12.97 -16.68 24.12
C MET A 1034 -13.56 -15.58 23.22
N VAL A 1035 -13.20 -15.55 21.93
CA VAL A 1035 -13.72 -14.56 20.95
C VAL A 1035 -15.24 -14.65 20.84
N TYR A 1036 -15.77 -15.86 20.71
CA TYR A 1036 -17.21 -16.11 20.63
C TYR A 1036 -17.93 -15.52 21.86
N THR A 1037 -17.40 -15.79 23.05
CA THR A 1037 -18.02 -15.35 24.31
C THR A 1037 -17.95 -13.83 24.45
N ALA A 1038 -16.80 -13.22 24.15
CA ALA A 1038 -16.61 -11.78 24.21
C ALA A 1038 -17.50 -11.04 23.19
N GLY A 1039 -17.46 -11.46 21.92
CA GLY A 1039 -18.22 -10.83 20.83
C GLY A 1039 -19.74 -10.99 20.99
N LYS A 1040 -20.23 -12.09 21.59
CA LYS A 1040 -21.64 -12.25 21.94
C LYS A 1040 -22.06 -11.30 23.07
N THR A 1041 -21.31 -11.29 24.16
CA THR A 1041 -21.64 -10.52 25.37
C THR A 1041 -21.61 -9.00 25.13
N ILE A 1042 -20.60 -8.52 24.38
CA ILE A 1042 -20.46 -7.10 24.06
C ILE A 1042 -21.57 -6.66 23.09
N PHE A 1043 -21.85 -7.46 22.05
CA PHE A 1043 -22.90 -7.14 21.07
C PHE A 1043 -24.27 -7.02 21.75
N GLU A 1044 -24.64 -8.00 22.58
CA GLU A 1044 -25.91 -8.00 23.31
C GLU A 1044 -26.03 -6.76 24.20
N ARG A 1045 -24.98 -6.43 24.95
CA ARG A 1045 -24.98 -5.26 25.83
C ARG A 1045 -25.13 -3.95 25.07
N VAL A 1046 -24.40 -3.77 23.97
CA VAL A 1046 -24.46 -2.55 23.14
C VAL A 1046 -25.83 -2.40 22.50
N MET A 1047 -26.34 -3.45 21.84
CA MET A 1047 -27.64 -3.40 21.19
C MET A 1047 -28.77 -3.08 22.17
N THR A 1048 -28.81 -3.75 23.32
CA THR A 1048 -29.83 -3.50 24.34
C THR A 1048 -29.75 -2.07 24.88
N ARG A 1049 -28.54 -1.55 25.17
CA ARG A 1049 -28.37 -0.18 25.67
C ARG A 1049 -28.73 0.88 24.64
N VAL A 1050 -28.36 0.68 23.38
CA VAL A 1050 -28.67 1.62 22.31
C VAL A 1050 -30.17 1.65 22.06
N VAL A 1051 -30.83 0.50 21.94
CA VAL A 1051 -32.28 0.43 21.68
C VAL A 1051 -33.11 1.07 22.80
N HIS A 1052 -32.66 0.98 24.04
CA HIS A 1052 -33.34 1.54 25.21
C HIS A 1052 -32.88 2.97 25.59
N SER A 1053 -32.02 3.60 24.78
CA SER A 1053 -31.57 4.97 25.04
C SER A 1053 -32.70 6.00 24.88
N THR A 1054 -32.56 7.20 25.43
CA THR A 1054 -33.56 8.28 25.34
C THR A 1054 -33.64 8.89 23.94
N PHE A 1055 -34.78 9.49 23.54
CA PHE A 1055 -34.89 10.16 22.22
C PHE A 1055 -33.79 11.19 21.96
N ARG A 1056 -33.43 11.97 22.98
CA ARG A 1056 -32.29 12.92 22.94
C ARG A 1056 -30.98 12.30 22.45
N PHE A 1057 -30.72 11.02 22.74
CA PHE A 1057 -29.51 10.35 22.27
C PHE A 1057 -29.50 10.23 20.73
N TYR A 1058 -30.65 9.94 20.12
CA TYR A 1058 -30.79 9.83 18.66
C TYR A 1058 -30.90 11.18 17.95
N ASP A 1059 -31.27 12.25 18.67
CA ASP A 1059 -31.25 13.61 18.13
C ASP A 1059 -29.84 14.16 18.03
N VAL A 1060 -29.00 13.88 19.03
CA VAL A 1060 -27.60 14.35 19.09
C VAL A 1060 -26.66 13.44 18.29
N THR A 1061 -26.95 12.15 18.19
CA THR A 1061 -26.06 11.17 17.53
C THR A 1061 -26.52 10.90 16.09
N PRO A 1062 -25.73 11.26 15.07
CA PRO A 1062 -26.04 10.95 13.68
C PRO A 1062 -26.20 9.45 13.43
N ALA A 1063 -27.21 9.09 12.65
CA ALA A 1063 -27.50 7.70 12.27
C ALA A 1063 -26.28 6.99 11.67
N GLY A 1064 -25.49 7.67 10.83
CA GLY A 1064 -24.27 7.11 10.23
C GLY A 1064 -23.18 6.76 11.27
N ARG A 1065 -23.00 7.59 12.32
CA ARG A 1065 -22.06 7.30 13.41
C ARG A 1065 -22.51 6.09 14.22
N LEU A 1066 -23.80 6.06 14.55
CA LEU A 1066 -24.42 4.97 15.28
C LEU A 1066 -24.35 3.65 14.49
N MET A 1067 -24.55 3.73 13.17
CA MET A 1067 -24.37 2.61 12.25
C MET A 1067 -22.94 2.08 12.27
N ASN A 1068 -21.94 2.97 12.10
CA ASN A 1068 -20.54 2.56 12.07
C ASN A 1068 -20.13 1.84 13.35
N ARG A 1069 -20.57 2.31 14.53
CA ARG A 1069 -20.31 1.63 15.80
C ARG A 1069 -20.94 0.24 15.86
N MET A 1070 -22.19 0.09 15.40
CA MET A 1070 -22.90 -1.19 15.44
C MET A 1070 -22.50 -2.17 14.34
N THR A 1071 -21.75 -1.71 13.34
CA THR A 1071 -21.35 -2.52 12.18
C THR A 1071 -19.84 -2.73 12.16
N SER A 1072 -19.08 -1.68 11.86
CA SER A 1072 -17.62 -1.69 11.74
C SER A 1072 -16.93 -2.00 13.07
N ASP A 1073 -17.21 -1.26 14.14
CA ASP A 1073 -16.46 -1.45 15.40
C ASP A 1073 -16.75 -2.81 16.04
N ILE A 1074 -18.02 -3.25 15.97
CA ILE A 1074 -18.40 -4.60 16.39
C ILE A 1074 -17.64 -5.65 15.57
N SER A 1075 -17.45 -5.44 14.26
CA SER A 1075 -16.65 -6.36 13.43
C SER A 1075 -15.18 -6.44 13.84
N VAL A 1076 -14.61 -5.34 14.37
CA VAL A 1076 -13.23 -5.30 14.89
C VAL A 1076 -13.11 -6.10 16.20
N ILE A 1077 -14.06 -5.92 17.11
CA ILE A 1077 -14.16 -6.66 18.39
C ILE A 1077 -14.30 -8.17 18.15
N ASP A 1078 -15.03 -8.50 17.09
CA ASP A 1078 -15.39 -9.85 16.66
C ASP A 1078 -14.22 -10.68 16.11
N GLY A 1079 -13.10 -10.06 15.73
CA GLY A 1079 -12.01 -10.77 15.08
C GLY A 1079 -10.63 -10.19 15.33
N ASN A 1080 -10.39 -8.95 14.90
CA ASN A 1080 -9.05 -8.37 14.86
C ASN A 1080 -8.47 -8.19 16.26
N LEU A 1081 -9.27 -7.68 17.20
CA LEU A 1081 -8.79 -7.35 18.54
C LEU A 1081 -8.26 -8.58 19.30
N SER A 1082 -9.00 -9.70 19.30
CA SER A 1082 -8.57 -10.92 19.98
C SER A 1082 -7.26 -11.48 19.43
N SER A 1083 -7.07 -11.43 18.10
CA SER A 1083 -5.87 -11.96 17.45
C SER A 1083 -4.63 -11.25 17.99
N HIS A 1084 -4.68 -9.92 18.12
CA HIS A 1084 -3.58 -9.13 18.68
C HIS A 1084 -3.30 -9.47 20.14
N PHE A 1085 -4.33 -9.67 20.97
CA PHE A 1085 -4.13 -10.09 22.37
C PHE A 1085 -3.47 -11.47 22.49
N THR A 1086 -3.94 -12.44 21.71
CA THR A 1086 -3.37 -13.79 21.74
C THR A 1086 -1.93 -13.81 21.23
N SER A 1087 -1.63 -13.03 20.19
CA SER A 1087 -0.25 -12.86 19.69
C SER A 1087 0.65 -12.18 20.72
N PHE A 1088 0.16 -11.13 21.39
CA PHE A 1088 0.90 -10.47 22.46
C PHE A 1088 1.21 -11.42 23.63
N ALA A 1089 0.23 -12.21 24.07
CA ALA A 1089 0.43 -13.22 25.11
C ALA A 1089 1.49 -14.26 24.69
N PHE A 1090 1.41 -14.74 23.45
CA PHE A 1090 2.40 -15.68 22.89
C PHE A 1090 3.81 -15.07 22.84
N LEU A 1091 3.96 -13.84 22.33
CA LEU A 1091 5.25 -13.16 22.20
C LEU A 1091 5.90 -12.87 23.55
N ILE A 1092 5.13 -12.51 24.57
CA ILE A 1092 5.65 -12.30 25.93
C ILE A 1092 6.20 -13.61 26.50
N ILE A 1093 5.43 -14.70 26.42
CA ILE A 1093 5.86 -16.02 26.92
C ILE A 1093 7.11 -16.48 26.15
N LEU A 1094 7.12 -16.31 24.82
CA LEU A 1094 8.28 -16.60 23.97
C LEU A 1094 9.51 -15.81 24.40
N TRP A 1095 9.37 -14.50 24.64
CA TRP A 1095 10.47 -13.64 25.04
C TRP A 1095 11.06 -14.04 26.40
N PHE A 1096 10.21 -14.18 27.43
CA PHE A 1096 10.65 -14.59 28.77
C PHE A 1096 11.34 -15.95 28.76
N THR A 1097 10.75 -16.95 28.09
CA THR A 1097 11.31 -18.30 28.03
C THR A 1097 12.62 -18.33 27.23
N SER A 1098 12.74 -17.56 26.14
CA SER A 1098 13.98 -17.48 25.36
C SER A 1098 15.12 -16.86 26.17
N ILE A 1099 14.85 -15.79 26.93
CA ILE A 1099 15.83 -15.20 27.84
C ILE A 1099 16.29 -16.21 28.89
N LEU A 1100 15.35 -16.96 29.47
CA LEU A 1100 15.65 -17.98 30.47
C LEU A 1100 16.54 -19.10 29.89
N VAL A 1101 16.22 -19.58 28.67
CA VAL A 1101 17.02 -20.59 27.97
C VAL A 1101 18.42 -20.05 27.67
N ILE A 1102 18.54 -18.85 27.11
CA ILE A 1102 19.85 -18.23 26.82
C ILE A 1102 20.66 -18.07 28.10
N GLY A 1103 20.09 -17.49 29.16
CA GLY A 1103 20.76 -17.33 30.46
C GLY A 1103 21.17 -18.66 31.10
N SER A 1104 20.42 -19.74 30.87
CA SER A 1104 20.80 -21.07 31.35
C SER A 1104 21.98 -21.70 30.57
N LEU A 1105 22.12 -21.38 29.28
CA LEU A 1105 23.17 -21.90 28.41
C LEU A 1105 24.46 -21.08 28.52
N THR A 1106 24.36 -19.79 28.78
CA THR A 1106 25.52 -18.87 28.92
C THR A 1106 25.54 -18.22 30.30
N PRO A 1107 25.81 -18.96 31.40
CA PRO A 1107 25.67 -18.47 32.78
C PRO A 1107 26.68 -17.37 33.18
N THR A 1108 27.70 -17.10 32.37
CA THR A 1108 28.65 -15.99 32.55
C THR A 1108 28.13 -14.66 32.02
N PHE A 1109 27.02 -14.68 31.27
CA PHE A 1109 26.28 -13.52 30.77
C PHE A 1109 25.01 -13.37 31.60
#